data_AF-A0A7G9NST8-F1
#
_entry.id   AF-A0A7G9NST8-F1
#
_cell.length_a   1.000
_cell.length_b   1.000
_cell.length_c   1.000
_cell.angle_alpha   90.00
_cell.angle_beta   90.00
_cell.angle_gamma   90.00
#
_symmetry.space_group_name_H-M   'P 1'
#
loop_
_entity.id
_entity.type
_entity.pdbx_description
1 polymer ?
#
loop_
_entity_poly.entity_id
_entity_poly.type
_entity_poly.pdbx_seq_one_letter_code
_entity_poly.pdbx_strand_id
1 'polypeptide(L)'
;MPDAPQPHSDANPSGRPAEPASRDWSHLQSQLAMMQNQIKDFAEAQAAAVAEARRAVEAEFEAERRKLTEQIDAERRRLDVDIAEHRRRVESDRSSLDDTRADLNRRLDDLDERRKTIDAETASLATEREQLKLLDRDLQQRRQQVDQSTIAQQRQRQEIEAERRSLAKRTKTLTARETELTEQREQIQQQEAYVNELRAEVDAREKQINKQARRTAKKLREQNLKIIEQINQRTADLDARAHRLEQARLHLRRRRERLSRARQLVRQRAAEAREQAAEVEPLRKAAQDVIAQREGLCDVQRLLSEAEHKMIDRWATRRGLPTAAALGACLLLMMTVSWYIADSFATQTWRADALVEYESKIDQTDRARWLADQRRLLNSRNVLNRTATAMMSSGYNDNADPDYLQQRVAEGLNLYSDSPGRLQIELTGENRRELAPILAGLVEAYTGNAPYSEAGASPGSVVVVRRPTLDPAPVSSNRLTVAVMIFGWSLCVVVGLFMLARRTLVGLQSDRVIDMNLDINDQTWRQNVDLINRVIPHEPDDEPLLTQPPDDFAEDACSDPIRPESTPAPAKTSTPTPTPSPKLTATEPAETDPPVEQEIDALEALLRESAAKDSSEAPAVKANHEEPVDPIDELFRRSAA
;
A
#
# COMPACT_ATOMS: atom_id res chain seq x y z
N MET A 1 -83.54 67.37 63.08
CA MET A 1 -84.54 67.02 64.11
C MET A 1 -84.31 67.92 65.30
N PRO A 2 -85.36 68.53 65.88
CA PRO A 2 -85.30 69.26 67.14
C PRO A 2 -85.54 68.30 68.32
N ASP A 3 -85.28 68.75 69.55
CA ASP A 3 -86.11 68.40 70.71
C ASP A 3 -85.98 69.43 71.84
N ALA A 4 -87.07 69.62 72.58
CA ALA A 4 -87.20 70.49 73.78
C ALA A 4 -87.14 69.58 75.06
N PRO A 5 -87.52 69.96 76.33
CA PRO A 5 -88.53 70.95 76.76
C PRO A 5 -88.21 71.79 78.05
N GLN A 6 -89.20 72.58 78.49
CA GLN A 6 -89.34 73.25 79.82
C GLN A 6 -90.08 72.31 80.84
N PRO A 7 -90.91 72.67 81.88
CA PRO A 7 -91.37 73.96 82.48
C PRO A 7 -91.65 74.00 84.04
N HIS A 8 -92.48 74.98 84.50
CA HIS A 8 -93.24 75.19 85.78
C HIS A 8 -92.68 76.28 86.77
N SER A 9 -93.39 77.25 87.42
CA SER A 9 -94.81 77.61 87.73
C SER A 9 -95.34 77.17 89.14
N ASP A 10 -96.18 77.87 89.94
CA ASP A 10 -97.11 79.03 89.78
C ASP A 10 -97.46 79.88 91.08
N ALA A 11 -97.83 81.17 90.88
CA ALA A 11 -98.91 82.03 91.46
C ALA A 11 -99.33 82.17 92.98
N ASN A 12 -99.38 83.44 93.48
CA ASN A 12 -100.46 84.25 94.21
C ASN A 12 -101.35 83.63 95.37
N PRO A 13 -102.35 84.29 96.04
CA PRO A 13 -102.66 85.73 96.33
C PRO A 13 -103.13 86.09 97.81
N SER A 14 -103.28 87.41 98.07
CA SER A 14 -104.18 88.20 98.97
C SER A 14 -104.94 87.68 100.23
N GLY A 15 -105.13 88.56 101.25
CA GLY A 15 -106.20 88.48 102.29
C GLY A 15 -106.44 89.78 103.11
N ARG A 16 -107.71 90.11 103.41
CA ARG A 16 -108.27 91.23 104.25
C ARG A 16 -109.56 90.65 104.93
N PRO A 17 -110.05 91.04 106.14
CA PRO A 17 -110.98 92.21 106.26
C PRO A 17 -111.29 92.80 107.70
N ALA A 18 -112.17 93.83 107.73
CA ALA A 18 -113.26 94.15 108.69
C ALA A 18 -113.10 94.86 110.09
N GLU A 19 -114.08 95.74 110.35
CA GLU A 19 -114.50 96.52 111.57
C GLU A 19 -115.63 95.77 112.37
N PRO A 20 -116.21 96.20 113.56
CA PRO A 20 -116.59 97.57 113.99
C PRO A 20 -116.70 97.94 115.52
N ALA A 21 -117.06 99.22 115.83
CA ALA A 21 -117.89 99.82 116.94
C ALA A 21 -117.80 99.36 118.45
N SER A 22 -118.04 100.14 119.53
CA SER A 22 -118.23 101.59 119.82
C SER A 22 -118.32 101.86 121.36
N ARG A 23 -118.18 103.12 121.85
CA ARG A 23 -118.17 103.63 123.28
C ARG A 23 -116.88 103.33 124.08
N ASP A 24 -116.28 104.21 124.90
CA ASP A 24 -116.56 105.60 125.36
C ASP A 24 -115.38 106.55 125.04
N TRP A 25 -115.65 107.85 124.82
CA TRP A 25 -114.88 108.60 123.80
C TRP A 25 -114.23 109.96 124.19
N SER A 26 -113.79 110.18 125.44
CA SER A 26 -113.15 111.47 125.80
C SER A 26 -111.83 111.41 126.58
N HIS A 27 -111.50 110.29 127.23
CA HIS A 27 -110.24 110.19 128.00
C HIS A 27 -109.09 109.47 127.26
N LEU A 28 -109.40 108.66 126.24
CA LEU A 28 -108.41 107.94 125.41
C LEU A 28 -107.81 108.81 124.30
N GLN A 29 -108.44 109.91 123.91
CA GLN A 29 -108.02 110.72 122.76
C GLN A 29 -106.67 111.46 123.01
N SER A 30 -106.34 111.78 124.26
CA SER A 30 -105.03 112.35 124.63
C SER A 30 -103.90 111.31 124.66
N GLN A 31 -104.18 110.08 125.09
CA GLN A 31 -103.22 108.97 124.98
C GLN A 31 -103.02 108.54 123.52
N LEU A 32 -104.07 108.55 122.69
CA LEU A 32 -103.94 108.21 121.27
C LEU A 32 -103.10 109.25 120.51
N ALA A 33 -103.22 110.54 120.80
CA ALA A 33 -102.38 111.58 120.20
C ALA A 33 -100.89 111.43 120.59
N MET A 34 -100.61 111.05 121.85
CA MET A 34 -99.25 110.77 122.30
C MET A 34 -98.68 109.51 121.62
N MET A 35 -99.46 108.43 121.53
CA MET A 35 -99.06 107.23 120.80
C MET A 35 -98.93 107.45 119.29
N GLN A 36 -99.76 108.29 118.66
CA GLN A 36 -99.66 108.61 117.23
C GLN A 36 -98.39 109.40 116.92
N ASN A 37 -97.98 110.34 117.77
CA ASN A 37 -96.68 110.99 117.63
C ASN A 37 -95.52 110.00 117.85
N GLN A 38 -95.59 109.13 118.88
CA GLN A 38 -94.56 108.10 119.07
C GLN A 38 -94.48 107.09 117.90
N ILE A 39 -95.62 106.70 117.32
CA ILE A 39 -95.68 105.83 116.13
C ILE A 39 -95.13 106.57 114.91
N LYS A 40 -95.39 107.88 114.78
CA LYS A 40 -94.87 108.69 113.68
C LYS A 40 -93.35 108.87 113.80
N ASP A 41 -92.83 109.23 114.97
CA ASP A 41 -91.40 109.38 115.22
C ASP A 41 -90.67 108.04 115.05
N PHE A 42 -91.30 106.93 115.46
CA PHE A 42 -90.79 105.57 115.22
C PHE A 42 -90.85 105.17 113.74
N ALA A 43 -91.88 105.58 113.00
CA ALA A 43 -91.98 105.33 111.56
C ALA A 43 -91.00 106.18 110.74
N GLU A 44 -90.74 107.43 111.14
CA GLU A 44 -89.70 108.28 110.53
C GLU A 44 -88.30 107.76 110.86
N ALA A 45 -88.06 107.27 112.08
CA ALA A 45 -86.82 106.57 112.44
C ALA A 45 -86.64 105.25 111.68
N GLN A 46 -87.69 104.43 111.54
CA GLN A 46 -87.66 103.23 110.69
C GLN A 46 -87.45 103.57 109.21
N ALA A 47 -88.10 104.61 108.68
CA ALA A 47 -87.92 105.03 107.30
C ALA A 47 -86.49 105.54 107.04
N ALA A 48 -85.90 106.28 107.98
CA ALA A 48 -84.49 106.69 107.92
C ALA A 48 -83.55 105.49 107.97
N ALA A 49 -83.76 104.55 108.91
CA ALA A 49 -82.96 103.34 109.03
C ALA A 49 -83.10 102.42 107.79
N VAL A 50 -84.30 102.30 107.21
CA VAL A 50 -84.53 101.56 105.96
C VAL A 50 -83.91 102.27 104.75
N ALA A 51 -83.92 103.61 104.69
CA ALA A 51 -83.24 104.36 103.65
C ALA A 51 -81.71 104.26 103.75
N GLU A 52 -81.16 104.23 104.97
CA GLU A 52 -79.73 104.04 105.23
C GLU A 52 -79.30 102.59 104.94
N ALA A 53 -80.07 101.59 105.39
CA ALA A 53 -79.87 100.18 105.02
C ALA A 53 -79.99 99.97 103.51
N ARG A 54 -80.92 100.66 102.84
CA ARG A 54 -81.05 100.60 101.37
C ARG A 54 -79.84 101.22 100.67
N ARG A 55 -79.31 102.35 101.15
CA ARG A 55 -78.06 102.92 100.62
C ARG A 55 -76.86 102.02 100.88
N ALA A 56 -76.80 101.36 102.03
CA ALA A 56 -75.76 100.37 102.33
C ALA A 56 -75.85 99.17 101.36
N VAL A 57 -77.04 98.60 101.16
CA VAL A 57 -77.27 97.50 100.20
C VAL A 57 -77.02 97.94 98.76
N GLU A 58 -77.42 99.15 98.36
CA GLU A 58 -77.12 99.69 97.02
C GLU A 58 -75.61 99.94 96.83
N ALA A 59 -74.88 100.36 97.87
CA ALA A 59 -73.42 100.51 97.85
C ALA A 59 -72.68 99.15 97.86
N GLU A 60 -73.16 98.16 98.61
CA GLU A 60 -72.67 96.78 98.60
C GLU A 60 -72.90 96.15 97.22
N PHE A 61 -74.10 96.32 96.66
CA PHE A 61 -74.43 95.84 95.30
C PHE A 61 -73.60 96.56 94.22
N GLU A 62 -73.33 97.86 94.34
CA GLU A 62 -72.39 98.54 93.46
C GLU A 62 -70.95 98.03 93.64
N ALA A 63 -70.51 97.74 94.86
CA ALA A 63 -69.19 97.16 95.12
C ALA A 63 -69.07 95.74 94.54
N GLU A 64 -70.11 94.90 94.68
CA GLU A 64 -70.18 93.59 94.04
C GLU A 64 -70.22 93.69 92.51
N ARG A 65 -70.99 94.62 91.94
CA ARG A 65 -70.98 94.85 90.48
C ARG A 65 -69.62 95.31 89.99
N ARG A 66 -68.93 96.22 90.69
CA ARG A 66 -67.56 96.65 90.37
C ARG A 66 -66.60 95.47 90.42
N LYS A 67 -66.64 94.67 91.49
CA LYS A 67 -65.84 93.45 91.65
C LYS A 67 -66.12 92.42 90.54
N LEU A 68 -67.38 92.24 90.14
CA LEU A 68 -67.75 91.35 89.05
C LEU A 68 -67.26 91.87 87.69
N THR A 69 -67.34 93.19 87.44
CA THR A 69 -66.78 93.78 86.22
C THR A 69 -65.25 93.71 86.20
N GLU A 70 -64.58 93.90 87.34
CA GLU A 70 -63.12 93.70 87.46
C GLU A 70 -62.73 92.24 87.24
N GLN A 71 -63.52 91.28 87.73
CA GLN A 71 -63.33 89.85 87.44
C GLN A 71 -63.52 89.54 85.96
N ILE A 72 -64.60 90.02 85.34
CA ILE A 72 -64.86 89.84 83.90
C ILE A 72 -63.76 90.48 83.05
N ASP A 73 -63.28 91.67 83.40
CA ASP A 73 -62.18 92.34 82.68
C ASP A 73 -60.84 91.65 82.92
N ALA A 74 -60.59 91.09 84.11
CA ALA A 74 -59.41 90.26 84.38
C ALA A 74 -59.46 88.93 83.59
N GLU A 75 -60.60 88.26 83.53
CA GLU A 75 -60.81 87.06 82.71
C GLU A 75 -60.69 87.36 81.22
N ARG A 76 -61.25 88.48 80.73
CA ARG A 76 -61.07 88.93 79.35
C ARG A 76 -59.61 89.19 79.02
N ARG A 77 -58.89 89.94 79.86
CA ARG A 77 -57.44 90.17 79.68
C ARG A 77 -56.65 88.87 79.68
N ARG A 78 -57.02 87.91 80.54
CA ARG A 78 -56.40 86.57 80.54
C ARG A 78 -56.68 85.83 79.25
N LEU A 79 -57.93 85.77 78.80
CA LEU A 79 -58.31 85.13 77.54
C LEU A 79 -57.68 85.81 76.31
N ASP A 80 -57.55 87.13 76.29
CA ASP A 80 -56.85 87.86 75.24
C ASP A 80 -55.35 87.53 75.20
N VAL A 81 -54.72 87.36 76.36
CA VAL A 81 -53.33 86.88 76.48
C VAL A 81 -53.22 85.43 76.01
N ASP A 82 -54.11 84.54 76.46
CA ASP A 82 -54.11 83.12 76.07
C ASP A 82 -54.36 82.97 74.55
N ILE A 83 -55.27 83.76 73.97
CA ILE A 83 -55.53 83.81 72.51
C ILE A 83 -54.32 84.38 71.76
N ALA A 84 -53.68 85.42 72.27
CA ALA A 84 -52.46 85.98 71.66
C ALA A 84 -51.29 84.99 71.71
N GLU A 85 -51.16 84.22 72.80
CA GLU A 85 -50.17 83.16 72.93
C GLU A 85 -50.47 81.99 71.99
N HIS A 86 -51.72 81.51 71.94
CA HIS A 86 -52.13 80.46 70.99
C HIS A 86 -51.91 80.89 69.53
N ARG A 87 -52.19 82.15 69.16
CA ARG A 87 -51.86 82.69 67.83
C ARG A 87 -50.36 82.67 67.55
N ARG A 88 -49.52 83.07 68.52
CA ARG A 88 -48.06 83.00 68.37
C ARG A 88 -47.55 81.56 68.22
N ARG A 89 -48.11 80.61 68.98
CA ARG A 89 -47.80 79.18 68.86
C ARG A 89 -48.18 78.65 67.47
N VAL A 90 -49.43 78.90 67.02
CA VAL A 90 -49.89 78.48 65.67
C VAL A 90 -49.05 79.10 64.56
N GLU A 91 -48.65 80.37 64.66
CA GLU A 91 -47.77 81.02 63.66
C GLU A 91 -46.35 80.43 63.68
N SER A 92 -45.81 80.12 64.86
CA SER A 92 -44.53 79.43 65.03
C SER A 92 -44.57 78.01 64.44
N ASP A 93 -45.62 77.25 64.74
CA ASP A 93 -45.84 75.90 64.22
C ASP A 93 -45.99 75.95 62.69
N ARG A 94 -46.73 76.92 62.16
CA ARG A 94 -46.88 77.15 60.72
C ARG A 94 -45.54 77.46 60.05
N SER A 95 -44.74 78.38 60.61
CA SER A 95 -43.40 78.66 60.11
C SER A 95 -42.54 77.39 60.08
N SER A 96 -42.58 76.57 61.14
CA SER A 96 -41.84 75.31 61.20
C SER A 96 -42.33 74.27 60.17
N LEU A 97 -43.62 74.26 59.84
CA LEU A 97 -44.19 73.41 58.79
C LEU A 97 -43.80 73.88 57.38
N ASP A 98 -43.77 75.19 57.14
CA ASP A 98 -43.30 75.75 55.87
C ASP A 98 -41.78 75.54 55.69
N ASP A 99 -40.98 75.67 56.77
CA ASP A 99 -39.54 75.36 56.77
C ASP A 99 -39.26 73.87 56.51
N THR A 100 -39.96 72.97 57.20
CA THR A 100 -39.81 71.51 56.98
C THR A 100 -40.32 71.08 55.60
N ARG A 101 -41.36 71.72 55.07
CA ARG A 101 -41.81 71.51 53.68
C ARG A 101 -40.76 72.00 52.67
N ALA A 102 -40.13 73.14 52.92
CA ALA A 102 -39.04 73.63 52.08
C ALA A 102 -37.82 72.70 52.12
N ASP A 103 -37.47 72.14 53.28
CA ASP A 103 -36.42 71.14 53.39
C ASP A 103 -36.76 69.82 52.67
N LEU A 104 -37.99 69.32 52.82
CA LEU A 104 -38.45 68.14 52.09
C LEU A 104 -38.42 68.32 50.58
N ASN A 105 -38.84 69.48 50.06
CA ASN A 105 -38.75 69.79 48.63
C ASN A 105 -37.29 69.76 48.15
N ARG A 106 -36.36 70.41 48.87
CA ARG A 106 -34.91 70.37 48.52
C ARG A 106 -34.36 68.95 48.51
N ARG A 107 -34.79 68.09 49.44
CA ARG A 107 -34.39 66.67 49.47
C ARG A 107 -34.98 65.87 48.30
N LEU A 108 -36.21 66.16 47.88
CA LEU A 108 -36.80 65.55 46.68
C LEU A 108 -36.03 65.98 45.43
N ASP A 109 -35.70 67.26 45.29
CA ASP A 109 -34.88 67.77 44.18
C ASP A 109 -33.48 67.11 44.13
N ASP A 110 -32.81 66.95 45.29
CA ASP A 110 -31.52 66.24 45.40
C ASP A 110 -31.64 64.75 45.05
N LEU A 111 -32.73 64.09 45.46
CA LEU A 111 -32.98 62.68 45.12
C LEU A 111 -33.27 62.50 43.63
N ASP A 112 -34.03 63.39 43.00
CA ASP A 112 -34.30 63.36 41.56
C ASP A 112 -33.02 63.63 40.74
N GLU A 113 -32.13 64.52 41.19
CA GLU A 113 -30.85 64.76 40.51
C GLU A 113 -29.86 63.59 40.67
N ARG A 114 -29.78 62.98 41.86
CA ARG A 114 -29.04 61.72 42.05
C ARG A 114 -29.60 60.61 41.19
N ARG A 115 -30.92 60.52 41.05
CA ARG A 115 -31.57 59.54 40.18
C ARG A 115 -31.18 59.73 38.72
N LYS A 116 -31.21 60.97 38.19
CA LYS A 116 -30.72 61.26 36.83
C LYS A 116 -29.25 60.87 36.65
N THR A 117 -28.42 61.09 37.66
CA THR A 117 -27.01 60.68 37.64
C THR A 117 -26.87 59.16 37.53
N ILE A 118 -27.61 58.40 38.36
CA ILE A 118 -27.65 56.93 38.31
C ILE A 118 -28.20 56.42 36.96
N ASP A 119 -29.25 57.05 36.43
CA ASP A 119 -29.82 56.70 35.12
C ASP A 119 -28.81 56.96 33.98
N ALA A 120 -27.99 58.02 34.08
CA ALA A 120 -26.91 58.30 33.13
C ALA A 120 -25.72 57.33 33.26
N GLU A 121 -25.27 57.02 34.48
CA GLU A 121 -24.20 56.05 34.74
C GLU A 121 -24.59 54.63 34.29
N THR A 122 -25.82 54.21 34.58
CA THR A 122 -26.33 52.89 34.15
C THR A 122 -26.47 52.80 32.62
N ALA A 123 -26.82 53.89 31.94
CA ALA A 123 -26.77 53.97 30.48
C ALA A 123 -25.33 53.86 29.95
N SER A 124 -24.36 54.56 30.56
CA SER A 124 -22.94 54.45 30.19
C SER A 124 -22.43 53.01 30.34
N LEU A 125 -22.67 52.39 31.50
CA LEU A 125 -22.30 50.99 31.78
C LEU A 125 -22.98 49.99 30.84
N ALA A 126 -24.20 50.28 30.36
CA ALA A 126 -24.85 49.46 29.34
C ALA A 126 -24.10 49.54 27.99
N THR A 127 -23.66 50.73 27.58
CA THR A 127 -22.87 50.89 26.34
C THR A 127 -21.49 50.24 26.43
N GLU A 128 -20.79 50.37 27.55
CA GLU A 128 -19.50 49.70 27.80
C GLU A 128 -19.65 48.16 27.77
N ARG A 129 -20.72 47.62 28.34
CA ARG A 129 -21.01 46.17 28.29
C ARG A 129 -21.24 45.67 26.86
N GLU A 130 -21.90 46.45 25.99
CA GLU A 130 -22.02 46.07 24.57
C GLU A 130 -20.69 46.19 23.82
N GLN A 131 -19.86 47.18 24.12
CA GLN A 131 -18.49 47.27 23.57
C GLN A 131 -17.63 46.07 23.99
N LEU A 132 -17.70 45.65 25.26
CA LEU A 132 -17.00 44.46 25.75
C LEU A 132 -17.49 43.17 25.07
N LYS A 133 -18.80 43.02 24.83
CA LYS A 133 -19.35 41.89 24.05
C LYS A 133 -18.87 41.89 22.60
N LEU A 134 -18.72 43.05 21.98
CA LEU A 134 -18.16 43.15 20.62
C LEU A 134 -16.68 42.79 20.60
N LEU A 135 -15.90 43.26 21.59
CA LEU A 135 -14.48 42.94 21.72
C LEU A 135 -14.25 41.44 21.99
N ASP A 136 -15.06 40.82 22.85
CA ASP A 136 -15.00 39.37 23.10
C ASP A 136 -15.30 38.55 21.83
N ARG A 137 -16.28 38.97 21.01
CA ARG A 137 -16.54 38.35 19.70
C ARG A 137 -15.36 38.50 18.73
N ASP A 138 -14.74 39.67 18.62
CA ASP A 138 -13.55 39.87 17.77
C ASP A 138 -12.36 39.02 18.27
N LEU A 139 -12.14 38.93 19.58
CA LEU A 139 -11.12 38.07 20.17
C LEU A 139 -11.39 36.58 19.92
N GLN A 140 -12.65 36.13 19.99
CA GLN A 140 -13.04 34.76 19.63
C GLN A 140 -12.80 34.47 18.14
N GLN A 141 -13.18 35.40 17.25
CA GLN A 141 -12.92 35.27 15.80
C GLN A 141 -11.42 35.22 15.49
N ARG A 142 -10.61 36.08 16.12
CA ARG A 142 -9.14 36.07 15.97
C ARG A 142 -8.51 34.78 16.48
N ARG A 143 -8.99 34.23 17.60
CA ARG A 143 -8.55 32.91 18.10
C ARG A 143 -8.85 31.81 17.10
N GLN A 144 -10.09 31.74 16.60
CA GLN A 144 -10.46 30.77 15.56
C GLN A 144 -9.60 30.92 14.28
N GLN A 145 -9.27 32.14 13.87
CA GLN A 145 -8.38 32.39 12.74
C GLN A 145 -6.94 31.91 13.00
N VAL A 146 -6.41 32.13 14.21
CA VAL A 146 -5.09 31.64 14.63
C VAL A 146 -5.07 30.11 14.68
N ASP A 147 -6.10 29.48 15.24
CA ASP A 147 -6.23 28.01 15.30
C ASP A 147 -6.29 27.40 13.89
N GLN A 148 -7.12 27.96 13.00
CA GLN A 148 -7.20 27.56 11.59
C GLN A 148 -5.84 27.71 10.88
N SER A 149 -5.15 28.83 11.07
CA SER A 149 -3.83 29.04 10.47
C SER A 149 -2.76 28.10 11.02
N THR A 150 -2.85 27.74 12.30
CA THR A 150 -1.94 26.77 12.95
C THR A 150 -2.15 25.37 12.39
N ILE A 151 -3.42 24.94 12.23
CA ILE A 151 -3.76 23.67 11.58
C ILE A 151 -3.28 23.65 10.13
N ALA A 152 -3.45 24.74 9.38
CA ALA A 152 -2.96 24.85 8.01
C ALA A 152 -1.43 24.73 7.92
N GLN A 153 -0.69 25.44 8.78
CA GLN A 153 0.78 25.33 8.86
C GLN A 153 1.23 23.91 9.26
N GLN A 154 0.51 23.24 10.16
CA GLN A 154 0.84 21.88 10.57
C GLN A 154 0.65 20.88 9.41
N ARG A 155 -0.44 21.01 8.63
CA ARG A 155 -0.65 20.23 7.40
C ARG A 155 0.45 20.47 6.37
N GLN A 156 0.80 21.72 6.11
CA GLN A 156 1.87 22.08 5.17
C GLN A 156 3.23 21.52 5.59
N ARG A 157 3.54 21.49 6.90
CA ARG A 157 4.75 20.82 7.42
C ARG A 157 4.73 19.31 7.19
N GLN A 158 3.60 18.65 7.42
CA GLN A 158 3.45 17.21 7.15
C GLN A 158 3.62 16.88 5.66
N GLU A 159 3.08 17.71 4.77
CA GLU A 159 3.25 17.60 3.32
C GLU A 159 4.72 17.75 2.90
N ILE A 160 5.40 18.80 3.36
CA ILE A 160 6.85 19.01 3.12
C ILE A 160 7.69 17.84 3.66
N GLU A 161 7.33 17.26 4.81
CA GLU A 161 8.00 16.05 5.31
C GLU A 161 7.75 14.82 4.44
N ALA A 162 6.53 14.62 3.95
CA ALA A 162 6.19 13.53 3.04
C ALA A 162 6.95 13.67 1.70
N GLU A 163 7.02 14.87 1.14
CA GLU A 163 7.82 15.18 -0.04
C GLU A 163 9.32 14.92 0.20
N ARG A 164 9.88 15.37 1.33
CA ARG A 164 11.28 15.10 1.71
C ARG A 164 11.56 13.60 1.83
N ARG A 165 10.65 12.82 2.41
CA ARG A 165 10.77 11.35 2.49
C ARG A 165 10.70 10.71 1.09
N SER A 166 9.84 11.22 0.20
CA SER A 166 9.73 10.78 -1.20
C SER A 166 11.01 11.09 -2.00
N LEU A 167 11.54 12.31 -1.90
CA LEU A 167 12.80 12.71 -2.52
C LEU A 167 13.97 11.88 -1.99
N ALA A 168 14.08 11.66 -0.67
CA ALA A 168 15.13 10.82 -0.09
C ALA A 168 15.08 9.37 -0.61
N LYS A 169 13.88 8.79 -0.81
CA LYS A 169 13.72 7.48 -1.47
C LYS A 169 14.21 7.54 -2.93
N ARG A 170 13.81 8.55 -3.69
CA ARG A 170 14.23 8.75 -5.09
C ARG A 170 15.75 8.89 -5.22
N THR A 171 16.39 9.69 -4.36
CA THR A 171 17.85 9.83 -4.32
C THR A 171 18.54 8.48 -4.06
N LYS A 172 18.07 7.70 -3.08
CA LYS A 172 18.61 6.35 -2.82
C LYS A 172 18.47 5.41 -4.03
N THR A 173 17.35 5.46 -4.74
CA THR A 173 17.17 4.66 -5.97
C THR A 173 18.04 5.14 -7.14
N LEU A 174 18.31 6.44 -7.23
CA LEU A 174 19.22 6.99 -8.24
C LEU A 174 20.67 6.59 -7.94
N THR A 175 21.14 6.72 -6.69
CA THR A 175 22.51 6.29 -6.32
C THR A 175 22.71 4.78 -6.52
N ALA A 176 21.69 3.95 -6.24
CA ALA A 176 21.76 2.51 -6.50
C ALA A 176 21.85 2.19 -8.01
N ARG A 177 21.09 2.88 -8.85
CA ARG A 177 21.18 2.76 -10.31
C ARG A 177 22.49 3.31 -10.87
N GLU A 178 23.05 4.35 -10.26
CA GLU A 178 24.36 4.88 -10.64
C GLU A 178 25.47 3.85 -10.36
N THR A 179 25.44 3.20 -9.19
CA THR A 179 26.37 2.10 -8.87
C THR A 179 26.21 0.89 -9.80
N GLU A 180 24.97 0.52 -10.14
CA GLU A 180 24.67 -0.56 -11.10
C GLU A 180 25.20 -0.22 -12.51
N LEU A 181 25.02 1.03 -12.97
CA LEU A 181 25.54 1.50 -14.25
C LEU A 181 27.08 1.57 -14.28
N THR A 182 27.74 1.86 -13.15
CA THR A 182 29.21 1.77 -13.09
C THR A 182 29.70 0.33 -13.17
N GLU A 183 29.04 -0.61 -12.46
CA GLU A 183 29.40 -2.03 -12.53
C GLU A 183 29.18 -2.60 -13.93
N GLN A 184 28.05 -2.29 -14.58
CA GLN A 184 27.78 -2.69 -15.97
C GLN A 184 28.82 -2.12 -16.96
N ARG A 185 29.29 -0.88 -16.75
CA ARG A 185 30.36 -0.29 -17.58
C ARG A 185 31.70 -1.01 -17.39
N GLU A 186 32.06 -1.38 -16.15
CA GLU A 186 33.27 -2.17 -15.89
C GLU A 186 33.18 -3.57 -16.52
N GLN A 187 32.01 -4.23 -16.43
CA GLN A 187 31.78 -5.52 -17.10
C GLN A 187 31.90 -5.41 -18.62
N ILE A 188 31.36 -4.35 -19.24
CA ILE A 188 31.52 -4.11 -20.69
C ILE A 188 32.99 -3.89 -21.05
N GLN A 189 33.74 -3.08 -20.28
CA GLN A 189 35.18 -2.86 -20.53
C GLN A 189 35.99 -4.17 -20.40
N GLN A 190 35.68 -5.03 -19.45
CA GLN A 190 36.29 -6.36 -19.32
C GLN A 190 35.97 -7.26 -20.52
N GLN A 191 34.73 -7.25 -21.00
CA GLN A 191 34.32 -7.99 -22.20
C GLN A 191 35.00 -7.46 -23.47
N GLU A 192 35.10 -6.14 -23.64
CA GLU A 192 35.83 -5.52 -24.75
C GLU A 192 37.31 -5.88 -24.74
N ALA A 193 37.96 -5.85 -23.57
CA ALA A 193 39.36 -6.28 -23.41
C ALA A 193 39.53 -7.75 -23.80
N TYR A 194 38.66 -8.64 -23.32
CA TYR A 194 38.67 -10.06 -23.65
C TYR A 194 38.45 -10.34 -25.15
N VAL A 195 37.50 -9.64 -25.79
CA VAL A 195 37.27 -9.74 -27.24
C VAL A 195 38.47 -9.25 -28.04
N ASN A 196 39.16 -8.21 -27.59
CA ASN A 196 40.36 -7.71 -28.25
C ASN A 196 41.57 -8.65 -28.09
N GLU A 197 41.73 -9.29 -26.92
CA GLU A 197 42.71 -10.36 -26.72
C GLU A 197 42.43 -11.57 -27.64
N LEU A 198 41.18 -12.02 -27.68
CA LEU A 198 40.77 -13.15 -28.54
C LEU A 198 40.98 -12.84 -30.04
N ARG A 199 40.69 -11.60 -30.47
CA ARG A 199 41.02 -11.13 -31.83
C ARG A 199 42.52 -11.18 -32.11
N ALA A 200 43.36 -10.71 -31.19
CA ALA A 200 44.82 -10.77 -31.34
C ALA A 200 45.33 -12.22 -31.43
N GLU A 201 44.72 -13.15 -30.68
CA GLU A 201 45.06 -14.58 -30.79
C GLU A 201 44.64 -15.18 -32.14
N VAL A 202 43.44 -14.87 -32.65
CA VAL A 202 43.00 -15.28 -33.99
C VAL A 202 43.95 -14.75 -35.06
N ASP A 203 44.30 -13.47 -35.01
CA ASP A 203 45.28 -12.82 -35.89
C ASP A 203 46.64 -13.54 -35.88
N ALA A 204 47.12 -13.96 -34.71
CA ALA A 204 48.37 -14.71 -34.56
C ALA A 204 48.26 -16.13 -35.15
N ARG A 205 47.15 -16.83 -34.90
CA ARG A 205 46.86 -18.16 -35.46
C ARG A 205 46.74 -18.11 -36.99
N GLU A 206 46.07 -17.10 -37.56
CA GLU A 206 45.98 -16.89 -39.01
C GLU A 206 47.36 -16.64 -39.64
N LYS A 207 48.20 -15.81 -39.01
CA LYS A 207 49.59 -15.58 -39.45
C LYS A 207 50.41 -16.89 -39.40
N GLN A 208 50.19 -17.74 -38.40
CA GLN A 208 50.82 -19.06 -38.29
C GLN A 208 50.33 -20.03 -39.38
N ILE A 209 49.01 -20.13 -39.60
CA ILE A 209 48.41 -20.96 -40.67
C ILE A 209 48.92 -20.51 -42.03
N ASN A 210 48.91 -19.21 -42.34
CA ASN A 210 49.46 -18.67 -43.58
C ASN A 210 50.96 -18.98 -43.75
N LYS A 211 51.75 -18.93 -42.68
CA LYS A 211 53.18 -19.31 -42.70
C LYS A 211 53.36 -20.81 -42.96
N GLN A 212 52.50 -21.67 -42.39
CA GLN A 212 52.50 -23.11 -42.66
C GLN A 212 52.06 -23.41 -44.10
N ALA A 213 50.97 -22.80 -44.59
CA ALA A 213 50.47 -22.93 -45.95
C ALA A 213 51.50 -22.50 -47.01
N ARG A 214 52.24 -21.39 -46.78
CA ARG A 214 53.35 -20.98 -47.65
C ARG A 214 54.48 -22.02 -47.66
N ARG A 215 54.81 -22.63 -46.52
CA ARG A 215 55.83 -23.69 -46.41
C ARG A 215 55.40 -24.99 -47.13
N THR A 216 54.16 -25.44 -46.95
CA THR A 216 53.65 -26.63 -47.64
C THR A 216 53.51 -26.39 -49.13
N ALA A 217 53.01 -25.23 -49.56
CA ALA A 217 52.96 -24.84 -50.97
C ALA A 217 54.35 -24.79 -51.62
N LYS A 218 55.39 -24.31 -50.91
CA LYS A 218 56.78 -24.34 -51.40
C LYS A 218 57.26 -25.79 -51.58
N LYS A 219 57.08 -26.66 -50.57
CA LYS A 219 57.45 -28.08 -50.65
C LYS A 219 56.74 -28.80 -51.80
N LEU A 220 55.44 -28.55 -51.99
CA LEU A 220 54.66 -29.12 -53.10
C LEU A 220 55.16 -28.63 -54.47
N ARG A 221 55.56 -27.36 -54.61
CA ARG A 221 56.21 -26.86 -55.83
C ARG A 221 57.56 -27.52 -56.08
N GLU A 222 58.40 -27.65 -55.05
CA GLU A 222 59.69 -28.35 -55.14
C GLU A 222 59.51 -29.83 -55.51
N GLN A 223 58.49 -30.51 -54.98
CA GLN A 223 58.13 -31.88 -55.36
C GLN A 223 57.61 -31.97 -56.81
N ASN A 224 56.72 -31.06 -57.22
CA ASN A 224 56.20 -31.03 -58.59
C ASN A 224 57.31 -30.75 -59.62
N LEU A 225 58.28 -29.88 -59.31
CA LEU A 225 59.44 -29.66 -60.16
C LEU A 225 60.28 -30.93 -60.32
N LYS A 226 60.56 -31.66 -59.23
CA LYS A 226 61.26 -32.96 -59.28
C LYS A 226 60.48 -34.01 -60.09
N ILE A 227 59.15 -34.03 -59.98
CA ILE A 227 58.30 -34.94 -60.77
C ILE A 227 58.36 -34.58 -62.27
N ILE A 228 58.32 -33.30 -62.62
CA ILE A 228 58.47 -32.83 -64.01
C ILE A 228 59.86 -33.19 -64.55
N GLU A 229 60.92 -33.02 -63.75
CA GLU A 229 62.28 -33.43 -64.11
C GLU A 229 62.37 -34.95 -64.34
N GLN A 230 61.81 -35.77 -63.45
CA GLN A 230 61.74 -37.22 -63.62
C GLN A 230 60.92 -37.64 -64.85
N ILE A 231 59.84 -36.93 -65.17
CA ILE A 231 59.06 -37.14 -66.40
C ILE A 231 59.94 -36.82 -67.62
N ASN A 232 60.64 -35.68 -67.64
CA ASN A 232 61.51 -35.27 -68.74
C ASN A 232 62.67 -36.26 -68.96
N GLN A 233 63.30 -36.74 -67.87
CA GLN A 233 64.31 -37.79 -67.91
C GLN A 233 63.74 -39.09 -68.50
N ARG A 234 62.57 -39.54 -68.01
CA ARG A 234 61.90 -40.75 -68.53
C ARG A 234 61.46 -40.61 -69.98
N THR A 235 61.03 -39.43 -70.44
CA THR A 235 60.73 -39.22 -71.87
C THR A 235 61.99 -39.26 -72.71
N ALA A 236 63.10 -38.67 -72.27
CA ALA A 236 64.38 -38.77 -72.97
C ALA A 236 64.91 -40.21 -73.04
N ASP A 237 64.76 -40.99 -71.96
CA ASP A 237 65.06 -42.43 -71.94
C ASP A 237 64.15 -43.23 -72.88
N LEU A 238 62.86 -42.90 -72.93
CA LEU A 238 61.91 -43.54 -73.84
C LEU A 238 62.21 -43.20 -75.31
N ASP A 239 62.60 -41.97 -75.62
CA ASP A 239 63.04 -41.55 -76.96
C ASP A 239 64.35 -42.23 -77.34
N ALA A 240 65.32 -42.33 -76.42
CA ALA A 240 66.55 -43.08 -76.63
C ALA A 240 66.27 -44.58 -76.85
N ARG A 241 65.34 -45.18 -76.09
CA ARG A 241 64.88 -46.57 -76.30
C ARG A 241 64.13 -46.71 -77.63
N ALA A 242 63.33 -45.72 -78.03
CA ALA A 242 62.63 -45.70 -79.31
C ALA A 242 63.62 -45.65 -80.48
N HIS A 243 64.67 -44.82 -80.41
CA HIS A 243 65.76 -44.82 -81.39
C HIS A 243 66.57 -46.12 -81.40
N ARG A 244 66.88 -46.72 -80.24
CA ARG A 244 67.51 -48.07 -80.20
C ARG A 244 66.60 -49.12 -80.86
N LEU A 245 65.29 -49.08 -80.61
CA LEU A 245 64.31 -49.95 -81.25
C LEU A 245 64.16 -49.66 -82.75
N GLU A 246 64.32 -48.41 -83.18
CA GLU A 246 64.32 -48.03 -84.59
C GLU A 246 65.58 -48.51 -85.31
N GLN A 247 66.77 -48.34 -84.71
CA GLN A 247 68.02 -48.94 -85.18
C GLN A 247 67.91 -50.47 -85.24
N ALA A 248 67.32 -51.11 -84.22
CA ALA A 248 67.05 -52.54 -84.22
C ALA A 248 66.02 -52.94 -85.30
N ARG A 249 64.98 -52.13 -85.55
CA ARG A 249 64.01 -52.31 -86.66
C ARG A 249 64.68 -52.14 -88.01
N LEU A 250 65.61 -51.21 -88.19
CA LEU A 250 66.41 -51.04 -89.41
C LEU A 250 67.37 -52.21 -89.61
N HIS A 251 68.04 -52.68 -88.54
CA HIS A 251 68.85 -53.88 -88.58
C HIS A 251 68.02 -55.13 -88.91
N LEU A 252 66.83 -55.26 -88.33
CA LEU A 252 65.86 -56.32 -88.64
C LEU A 252 65.24 -56.17 -90.03
N ARG A 253 65.06 -54.97 -90.59
CA ARG A 253 64.68 -54.75 -91.99
C ARG A 253 65.80 -55.22 -92.91
N ARG A 254 67.05 -54.77 -92.70
CA ARG A 254 68.24 -55.27 -93.43
C ARG A 254 68.43 -56.79 -93.28
N ARG A 255 68.10 -57.38 -92.12
CA ARG A 255 68.11 -58.84 -91.91
C ARG A 255 66.93 -59.51 -92.61
N ARG A 256 65.74 -58.91 -92.62
CA ARG A 256 64.54 -59.38 -93.34
C ARG A 256 64.69 -59.25 -94.86
N GLU A 257 65.46 -58.29 -95.35
CA GLU A 257 65.83 -58.16 -96.77
C GLU A 257 66.87 -59.20 -97.17
N ARG A 258 67.89 -59.43 -96.33
CA ARG A 258 68.80 -60.58 -96.51
C ARG A 258 68.02 -61.90 -96.48
N LEU A 259 67.09 -62.04 -95.54
CA LEU A 259 66.18 -63.19 -95.45
C LEU A 259 65.09 -63.19 -96.52
N SER A 260 64.75 -62.08 -97.19
CA SER A 260 63.76 -62.06 -98.27
C SER A 260 64.41 -62.42 -99.60
N ARG A 261 65.67 -62.03 -99.82
CA ARG A 261 66.53 -62.59 -100.87
C ARG A 261 66.77 -64.08 -100.64
N ALA A 262 67.14 -64.48 -99.42
CA ALA A 262 67.26 -65.90 -99.06
C ALA A 262 65.90 -66.64 -99.15
N ARG A 263 64.77 -65.99 -98.83
CA ARG A 263 63.42 -66.54 -99.06
C ARG A 263 62.95 -66.41 -100.49
N GLN A 264 63.57 -65.64 -101.37
CA GLN A 264 63.32 -65.69 -102.81
C GLN A 264 64.06 -66.89 -103.40
N LEU A 265 65.29 -67.16 -102.95
CA LEU A 265 66.00 -68.42 -103.22
C LEU A 265 65.24 -69.64 -102.67
N VAL A 266 64.72 -69.57 -101.43
CA VAL A 266 63.89 -70.64 -100.85
C VAL A 266 62.47 -70.66 -101.44
N ARG A 267 61.91 -69.56 -101.98
CA ARG A 267 60.62 -69.56 -102.70
C ARG A 267 60.75 -69.94 -104.17
N GLN A 268 61.94 -69.87 -104.76
CA GLN A 268 62.25 -70.62 -105.97
C GLN A 268 62.17 -72.12 -105.64
N ARG A 269 62.82 -72.56 -104.54
CA ARG A 269 62.70 -73.94 -104.00
C ARG A 269 61.38 -74.33 -103.31
N ALA A 270 60.45 -73.39 -103.13
CA ALA A 270 59.17 -73.62 -102.46
C ALA A 270 57.97 -73.16 -103.28
N ALA A 271 58.19 -72.65 -104.50
CA ALA A 271 57.25 -72.82 -105.59
C ALA A 271 57.20 -74.31 -105.97
N GLU A 272 58.36 -74.98 -105.97
CA GLU A 272 58.50 -76.45 -106.06
C GLU A 272 57.85 -77.23 -104.89
N ALA A 273 57.50 -76.57 -103.78
CA ALA A 273 56.88 -77.19 -102.60
C ALA A 273 55.47 -76.66 -102.27
N ARG A 274 54.92 -75.75 -103.09
CA ARG A 274 53.56 -75.21 -102.92
C ARG A 274 52.47 -75.98 -103.65
N GLU A 275 52.85 -77.10 -104.24
CA GLU A 275 51.94 -78.13 -104.72
C GLU A 275 51.30 -78.95 -103.58
N GLN A 276 51.72 -78.74 -102.31
CA GLN A 276 51.39 -79.65 -101.19
C GLN A 276 50.82 -79.04 -99.90
N ALA A 277 50.50 -77.74 -99.82
CA ALA A 277 50.09 -77.12 -98.54
C ALA A 277 49.05 -76.00 -98.68
N ALA A 278 47.90 -76.34 -99.27
CA ALA A 278 46.73 -75.47 -99.35
C ALA A 278 45.54 -76.04 -98.55
N GLU A 279 45.71 -76.19 -97.23
CA GLU A 279 44.58 -76.49 -96.33
C GLU A 279 44.60 -75.64 -95.04
N VAL A 280 43.50 -74.90 -94.86
CA VAL A 280 42.71 -74.79 -93.61
C VAL A 280 43.46 -74.15 -92.43
N GLU A 281 43.19 -72.91 -91.99
CA GLU A 281 41.91 -72.20 -91.75
C GLU A 281 40.95 -72.83 -90.72
N PRO A 282 41.43 -73.17 -89.51
CA PRO A 282 40.58 -73.03 -88.33
C PRO A 282 41.37 -72.69 -87.06
N LEU A 283 40.83 -72.10 -86.00
CA LEU A 283 39.61 -71.33 -85.73
C LEU A 283 40.04 -70.49 -84.49
N ARG A 284 39.74 -69.20 -84.36
CA ARG A 284 38.44 -68.69 -83.86
C ARG A 284 37.91 -69.29 -82.53
N LYS A 285 38.54 -70.33 -81.94
CA LYS A 285 38.14 -70.91 -80.64
C LYS A 285 38.50 -70.02 -79.45
N ALA A 286 39.60 -69.26 -79.53
CA ALA A 286 40.06 -68.39 -78.44
C ALA A 286 39.18 -67.14 -78.17
N ALA A 287 38.10 -66.94 -78.93
CA ALA A 287 37.23 -65.77 -78.80
C ALA A 287 35.99 -65.99 -77.92
N GLN A 288 35.72 -67.23 -77.47
CA GLN A 288 34.48 -67.57 -76.75
C GLN A 288 34.60 -67.52 -75.21
N ASP A 289 35.80 -67.62 -74.64
CA ASP A 289 35.98 -67.73 -73.17
C ASP A 289 35.76 -66.41 -72.40
N VAL A 290 35.75 -65.26 -73.08
CA VAL A 290 35.64 -63.92 -72.44
C VAL A 290 34.20 -63.59 -72.01
N ILE A 291 33.19 -64.30 -72.53
CA ILE A 291 31.78 -63.99 -72.27
C ILE A 291 31.30 -64.55 -70.92
N ALA A 292 31.98 -65.56 -70.37
CA ALA A 292 31.56 -66.26 -69.14
C ALA A 292 31.78 -65.48 -67.82
N GLN A 293 32.42 -64.31 -67.83
CA GLN A 293 32.81 -63.59 -66.59
C GLN A 293 31.78 -62.57 -66.06
N ARG A 294 30.59 -62.43 -66.66
CA ARG A 294 29.64 -61.34 -66.32
C ARG A 294 28.51 -61.66 -65.34
N GLU A 295 28.32 -62.91 -64.93
CA GLU A 295 27.17 -63.28 -64.09
C GLU A 295 27.38 -63.04 -62.58
N GLY A 296 28.61 -62.87 -62.11
CA GLY A 296 28.93 -62.75 -60.67
C GLY A 296 28.63 -61.42 -59.98
N LEU A 297 28.15 -60.39 -60.69
CA LEU A 297 28.00 -59.03 -60.12
C LEU A 297 26.61 -58.71 -59.55
N CYS A 298 25.58 -59.52 -59.87
CA CYS A 298 24.21 -59.25 -59.40
C CYS A 298 23.94 -59.70 -57.95
N ASP A 299 24.61 -60.75 -57.47
CA ASP A 299 24.38 -61.29 -56.12
C ASP A 299 24.92 -60.39 -54.99
N VAL A 300 25.94 -59.56 -55.28
CA VAL A 300 26.57 -58.68 -54.29
C VAL A 300 25.63 -57.54 -53.86
N GLN A 301 24.84 -56.98 -54.78
CA GLN A 301 23.93 -55.86 -54.46
C GLN A 301 22.78 -56.28 -53.53
N ARG A 302 22.35 -57.55 -53.59
CA ARG A 302 21.25 -58.06 -52.76
C ARG A 302 21.66 -58.28 -51.30
N LEU A 303 22.93 -58.61 -51.06
CA LEU A 303 23.46 -58.85 -49.70
C LEU A 303 23.70 -57.55 -48.89
N LEU A 304 23.90 -56.39 -49.55
CA LEU A 304 24.05 -55.12 -48.83
C LEU A 304 22.72 -54.64 -48.22
N SER A 305 21.60 -54.75 -48.93
CA SER A 305 20.31 -54.23 -48.44
C SER A 305 19.75 -55.02 -47.24
N GLU A 306 19.98 -56.33 -47.17
CA GLU A 306 19.60 -57.14 -46.00
C GLU A 306 20.47 -56.90 -44.76
N ALA A 307 21.70 -56.38 -44.93
CA ALA A 307 22.58 -56.01 -43.82
C ALA A 307 22.14 -54.68 -43.18
N GLU A 308 21.68 -53.72 -43.98
CA GLU A 308 21.33 -52.38 -43.54
C GLU A 308 20.10 -52.37 -42.60
N HIS A 309 19.03 -53.09 -42.96
CA HIS A 309 17.83 -53.21 -42.11
C HIS A 309 18.12 -53.87 -40.75
N LYS A 310 18.96 -54.92 -40.69
CA LYS A 310 19.33 -55.57 -39.42
C LYS A 310 20.21 -54.70 -38.52
N MET A 311 20.82 -53.63 -39.04
CA MET A 311 21.61 -52.70 -38.25
C MET A 311 20.74 -51.66 -37.55
N ILE A 312 19.67 -51.18 -38.20
CA ILE A 312 18.78 -50.13 -37.68
C ILE A 312 18.04 -50.60 -36.41
N ASP A 313 17.45 -51.79 -36.41
CA ASP A 313 16.71 -52.34 -35.25
C ASP A 313 17.57 -52.52 -34.00
N ARG A 314 18.86 -52.80 -34.18
CA ARG A 314 19.83 -52.94 -33.07
C ARG A 314 20.31 -51.60 -32.50
N TRP A 315 20.16 -50.51 -33.25
CA TRP A 315 20.60 -49.17 -32.84
C TRP A 315 19.50 -48.35 -32.18
N ALA A 316 18.24 -48.51 -32.60
CA ALA A 316 17.11 -47.76 -32.03
C ALA A 316 16.80 -48.16 -30.57
N THR A 317 16.79 -49.46 -30.27
CA THR A 317 16.30 -50.00 -28.99
C THR A 317 17.26 -49.85 -27.81
N ARG A 318 18.59 -49.84 -28.03
CA ARG A 318 19.58 -49.78 -26.93
C ARG A 318 19.87 -48.39 -26.37
N ARG A 319 19.39 -47.30 -26.99
CA ARG A 319 19.63 -45.92 -26.51
C ARG A 319 18.43 -45.23 -25.86
N GLY A 320 17.19 -45.67 -26.14
CA GLY A 320 15.97 -45.03 -25.61
C GLY A 320 15.69 -45.30 -24.13
N LEU A 321 16.04 -46.48 -23.61
CA LEU A 321 15.78 -46.85 -22.22
C LEU A 321 16.55 -45.98 -21.20
N PRO A 322 17.88 -45.75 -21.31
CA PRO A 322 18.59 -44.91 -20.35
C PRO A 322 18.18 -43.43 -20.44
N THR A 323 17.80 -42.93 -21.62
CA THR A 323 17.33 -41.54 -21.75
C THR A 323 15.96 -41.35 -21.11
N ALA A 324 15.03 -42.29 -21.26
CA ALA A 324 13.74 -42.26 -20.58
C ALA A 324 13.89 -42.33 -19.05
N ALA A 325 14.74 -43.23 -18.54
CA ALA A 325 15.04 -43.35 -17.12
C ALA A 325 15.68 -42.07 -16.54
N ALA A 326 16.63 -41.46 -17.27
CA ALA A 326 17.25 -40.19 -16.87
C ALA A 326 16.23 -39.04 -16.84
N LEU A 327 15.29 -38.99 -17.79
CA LEU A 327 14.22 -37.98 -17.83
C LEU A 327 13.27 -38.14 -16.63
N GLY A 328 12.85 -39.36 -16.30
CA GLY A 328 12.05 -39.65 -15.11
C GLY A 328 12.76 -39.27 -13.80
N ALA A 329 14.05 -39.58 -13.67
CA ALA A 329 14.85 -39.16 -12.52
C ALA A 329 14.98 -37.63 -12.41
N CYS A 330 15.13 -36.93 -13.53
CA CYS A 330 15.15 -35.46 -13.56
C CYS A 330 13.81 -34.85 -13.13
N LEU A 331 12.68 -35.41 -13.58
CA LEU A 331 11.34 -34.95 -13.17
C LEU A 331 11.09 -35.15 -11.68
N LEU A 332 11.46 -36.31 -11.12
CA LEU A 332 11.39 -36.55 -9.68
C LEU A 332 12.26 -35.58 -8.88
N LEU A 333 13.49 -35.31 -9.34
CA LEU A 333 14.38 -34.35 -8.69
C LEU A 333 13.83 -32.92 -8.77
N MET A 334 13.24 -32.51 -9.90
CA MET A 334 12.57 -31.21 -10.01
C MET A 334 11.32 -31.13 -9.13
N MET A 335 10.56 -32.21 -8.96
CA MET A 335 9.41 -32.24 -8.06
C MET A 335 9.85 -32.05 -6.60
N THR A 336 10.91 -32.74 -6.14
CA THR A 336 11.42 -32.58 -4.77
C THR A 336 12.05 -31.22 -4.52
N VAL A 337 12.82 -30.69 -5.49
CA VAL A 337 13.40 -29.34 -5.41
C VAL A 337 12.31 -28.26 -5.44
N SER A 338 11.29 -28.39 -6.30
CA SER A 338 10.15 -27.46 -6.32
C SER A 338 9.41 -27.44 -4.99
N TRP A 339 9.17 -28.61 -4.37
CA TRP A 339 8.56 -28.70 -3.05
C TRP A 339 9.41 -28.02 -1.96
N TYR A 340 10.72 -28.22 -1.96
CA TYR A 340 11.64 -27.59 -1.01
C TYR A 340 11.72 -26.06 -1.18
N ILE A 341 11.71 -25.56 -2.43
CA ILE A 341 11.65 -24.12 -2.71
C ILE A 341 10.28 -23.56 -2.31
N ALA A 342 9.18 -24.28 -2.56
CA ALA A 342 7.86 -23.84 -2.14
C ALA A 342 7.72 -23.75 -0.61
N ASP A 343 8.42 -24.58 0.17
CA ASP A 343 8.46 -24.49 1.64
C ASP A 343 9.07 -23.16 2.13
N SER A 344 10.08 -22.62 1.41
CA SER A 344 10.73 -21.35 1.76
C SER A 344 10.01 -20.10 1.24
N PHE A 345 9.24 -20.21 0.15
CA PHE A 345 8.52 -19.07 -0.46
C PHE A 345 7.02 -19.00 -0.14
N ALA A 346 6.39 -20.08 0.31
CA ALA A 346 4.98 -20.03 0.66
C ALA A 346 4.75 -19.23 1.94
N THR A 347 4.05 -18.10 1.81
CA THR A 347 3.51 -17.40 2.97
C THR A 347 2.53 -18.34 3.68
N GLN A 348 2.83 -18.61 4.95
CA GLN A 348 2.03 -19.50 5.79
C GLN A 348 0.98 -18.66 6.48
N THR A 349 -0.31 -18.93 6.23
CA THR A 349 -1.37 -18.25 6.98
C THR A 349 -1.53 -18.96 8.32
N TRP A 350 -1.25 -18.24 9.39
CA TRP A 350 -1.52 -18.67 10.75
C TRP A 350 -2.91 -18.19 11.16
N ARG A 351 -3.45 -18.81 12.21
CA ARG A 351 -4.77 -18.54 12.76
C ARG A 351 -4.65 -18.39 14.27
N ALA A 352 -5.26 -17.35 14.80
CA ALA A 352 -5.60 -17.27 16.22
C ALA A 352 -7.12 -17.35 16.37
N ASP A 353 -7.60 -18.14 17.33
CA ASP A 353 -9.02 -18.27 17.67
C ASP A 353 -9.29 -17.84 19.11
N ALA A 354 -10.40 -17.13 19.31
CA ALA A 354 -10.92 -16.75 20.61
C ALA A 354 -12.42 -17.02 20.66
N LEU A 355 -12.94 -17.43 21.82
CA LEU A 355 -14.36 -17.73 22.00
C LEU A 355 -14.95 -16.81 23.09
N VAL A 356 -15.96 -16.04 22.68
CA VAL A 356 -16.68 -15.09 23.52
C VAL A 356 -18.14 -15.55 23.60
N GLU A 357 -18.67 -15.61 24.82
CA GLU A 357 -20.06 -16.00 25.09
C GLU A 357 -20.84 -14.81 25.64
N TYR A 358 -22.07 -14.66 25.16
CA TYR A 358 -23.03 -13.62 25.48
C TYR A 358 -24.21 -14.27 26.16
N GLU A 359 -24.68 -13.63 27.23
CA GLU A 359 -25.84 -14.09 28.00
C GLU A 359 -27.17 -14.02 27.20
N SER A 360 -27.21 -13.24 26.11
CA SER A 360 -28.41 -13.06 25.28
C SER A 360 -28.63 -14.20 24.28
N LYS A 361 -29.84 -14.78 24.31
CA LYS A 361 -30.29 -15.75 23.31
C LYS A 361 -30.64 -15.03 22.01
N ILE A 362 -29.72 -15.07 21.05
CA ILE A 362 -29.91 -14.55 19.69
C ILE A 362 -30.74 -15.56 18.88
N ASP A 363 -31.78 -15.09 18.18
CA ASP A 363 -32.57 -15.95 17.29
C ASP A 363 -31.75 -16.38 16.06
N GLN A 364 -32.00 -17.58 15.53
CA GLN A 364 -31.24 -18.13 14.41
C GLN A 364 -31.45 -17.33 13.12
N THR A 365 -32.64 -16.77 12.93
CA THR A 365 -33.03 -15.93 11.80
C THR A 365 -32.23 -14.63 11.72
N ASP A 366 -31.91 -14.02 12.87
CA ASP A 366 -31.15 -12.76 12.94
C ASP A 366 -29.62 -12.97 13.00
N ARG A 367 -29.13 -14.22 13.04
CA ARG A 367 -27.70 -14.54 13.19
C ARG A 367 -26.80 -13.83 12.18
N ALA A 368 -27.18 -13.79 10.90
CA ALA A 368 -26.37 -13.17 9.85
C ALA A 368 -26.27 -11.65 10.03
N ARG A 369 -27.37 -10.99 10.44
CA ARG A 369 -27.41 -9.56 10.74
C ARG A 369 -26.57 -9.24 11.98
N TRP A 370 -26.76 -10.01 13.05
CA TRP A 370 -25.97 -9.86 14.28
C TRP A 370 -24.47 -10.06 14.03
N LEU A 371 -24.05 -11.06 13.24
CA LEU A 371 -22.64 -11.24 12.85
C LEU A 371 -22.08 -10.04 12.07
N ALA A 372 -22.87 -9.46 11.16
CA ALA A 372 -22.48 -8.25 10.43
C ALA A 372 -22.32 -7.04 11.37
N ASP A 373 -23.24 -6.88 12.33
CA ASP A 373 -23.16 -5.83 13.36
C ASP A 373 -21.94 -6.04 14.28
N GLN A 374 -21.62 -7.28 14.68
CA GLN A 374 -20.39 -7.56 15.45
C GLN A 374 -19.13 -7.28 14.63
N ARG A 375 -19.11 -7.61 13.33
CA ARG A 375 -17.98 -7.26 12.44
C ARG A 375 -17.79 -5.75 12.34
N ARG A 376 -18.88 -4.99 12.26
CA ARG A 376 -18.85 -3.51 12.24
C ARG A 376 -18.35 -2.92 13.55
N LEU A 377 -18.71 -3.51 14.70
CA LEU A 377 -18.22 -3.10 16.03
C LEU A 377 -16.73 -3.42 16.22
N LEU A 378 -16.28 -4.61 15.85
CA LEU A 378 -14.87 -5.01 15.92
C LEU A 378 -13.97 -4.17 15.00
N ASN A 379 -14.47 -3.80 13.81
CA ASN A 379 -13.80 -2.88 12.90
C ASN A 379 -13.96 -1.38 13.27
N SER A 380 -14.61 -1.06 14.39
CA SER A 380 -14.79 0.34 14.79
C SER A 380 -13.49 0.94 15.32
N ARG A 381 -13.19 2.19 14.96
CA ARG A 381 -11.96 2.89 15.38
C ARG A 381 -11.81 2.98 16.91
N ASN A 382 -12.92 2.95 17.65
CA ASN A 382 -12.93 2.94 19.11
C ASN A 382 -12.41 1.61 19.69
N VAL A 383 -12.78 0.47 19.10
CA VAL A 383 -12.25 -0.85 19.49
C VAL A 383 -10.78 -0.96 19.08
N LEU A 384 -10.41 -0.51 17.88
CA LEU A 384 -9.03 -0.57 17.38
C LEU A 384 -8.08 0.34 18.17
N ASN A 385 -8.48 1.56 18.55
CA ASN A 385 -7.67 2.44 19.43
C ASN A 385 -7.44 1.83 20.82
N ARG A 386 -8.45 1.14 21.38
CA ARG A 386 -8.28 0.42 22.65
C ARG A 386 -7.45 -0.84 22.49
N THR A 387 -7.53 -1.52 21.35
CA THR A 387 -6.70 -2.68 20.99
C THR A 387 -5.23 -2.29 20.95
N ALA A 388 -4.90 -1.19 20.26
CA ALA A 388 -3.58 -0.57 20.26
C ALA A 388 -3.08 -0.29 21.69
N THR A 389 -3.94 0.34 22.52
CA THR A 389 -3.58 0.66 23.92
C THR A 389 -3.30 -0.60 24.75
N ALA A 390 -4.13 -1.65 24.61
CA ALA A 390 -3.95 -2.93 25.30
C ALA A 390 -2.68 -3.67 24.86
N MET A 391 -2.37 -3.64 23.56
CA MET A 391 -1.12 -4.19 23.00
C MET A 391 0.12 -3.46 23.54
N MET A 392 0.11 -2.11 23.56
CA MET A 392 1.18 -1.31 24.15
C MET A 392 1.37 -1.62 25.64
N SER A 393 0.28 -1.71 26.43
CA SER A 393 0.37 -2.10 27.84
C SER A 393 0.89 -3.52 28.07
N SER A 394 0.69 -4.41 27.08
CA SER A 394 1.22 -5.78 27.07
C SER A 394 2.67 -5.87 26.56
N GLY A 395 3.30 -4.74 26.20
CA GLY A 395 4.68 -4.69 25.70
C GLY A 395 4.84 -4.92 24.19
N TYR A 396 3.75 -5.05 23.44
CA TYR A 396 3.76 -5.24 21.99
C TYR A 396 3.57 -3.90 21.27
N ASN A 397 4.66 -3.12 21.19
CA ASN A 397 4.64 -1.80 20.53
C ASN A 397 4.76 -1.90 19.01
N ASP A 398 5.51 -2.90 18.51
CA ASP A 398 5.58 -3.21 17.09
C ASP A 398 4.17 -3.63 16.63
N ASN A 399 3.60 -2.85 15.70
CA ASN A 399 2.24 -3.00 15.14
C ASN A 399 1.06 -2.51 16.01
N ALA A 400 1.29 -1.74 17.08
CA ALA A 400 0.21 -1.12 17.85
C ALA A 400 -0.37 0.18 17.22
N ASP A 401 -0.23 0.38 15.91
CA ASP A 401 -0.83 1.51 15.18
C ASP A 401 -2.30 1.19 14.83
N PRO A 402 -3.28 2.02 15.24
CA PRO A 402 -4.69 1.76 14.95
C PRO A 402 -5.02 1.67 13.46
N ASP A 403 -4.28 2.35 12.58
CA ASP A 403 -4.53 2.29 11.14
C ASP A 403 -3.98 0.98 10.54
N TYR A 404 -2.84 0.47 11.04
CA TYR A 404 -2.36 -0.89 10.74
C TYR A 404 -3.33 -1.95 11.25
N LEU A 405 -3.81 -1.82 12.49
CA LEU A 405 -4.79 -2.74 13.08
C LEU A 405 -6.10 -2.73 12.28
N GLN A 406 -6.55 -1.57 11.78
CA GLN A 406 -7.72 -1.48 10.92
C GLN A 406 -7.54 -2.31 9.63
N GLN A 407 -6.42 -2.15 8.94
CA GLN A 407 -6.12 -2.95 7.74
C GLN A 407 -6.06 -4.44 8.09
N ARG A 408 -5.32 -4.80 9.15
CA ARG A 408 -5.07 -6.19 9.54
C ARG A 408 -6.34 -6.94 9.94
N VAL A 409 -7.24 -6.28 10.67
CA VAL A 409 -8.53 -6.85 11.07
C VAL A 409 -9.49 -6.87 9.86
N ALA A 410 -9.47 -5.87 8.97
CA ALA A 410 -10.28 -5.90 7.75
C ALA A 410 -9.92 -7.08 6.82
N GLU A 411 -8.63 -7.37 6.66
CA GLU A 411 -8.12 -8.47 5.83
C GLU A 411 -8.36 -9.87 6.44
N GLY A 412 -8.09 -10.04 7.74
CA GLY A 412 -7.99 -11.37 8.37
C GLY A 412 -9.12 -11.78 9.32
N LEU A 413 -10.05 -10.88 9.67
CA LEU A 413 -11.10 -11.18 10.66
C LEU A 413 -12.26 -11.97 10.07
N ASN A 414 -12.46 -13.18 10.58
CA ASN A 414 -13.63 -14.00 10.34
C ASN A 414 -14.40 -14.21 11.65
N LEU A 415 -15.73 -14.25 11.55
CA LEU A 415 -16.64 -14.41 12.69
C LEU A 415 -17.58 -15.58 12.45
N TYR A 416 -17.59 -16.51 13.39
CA TYR A 416 -18.45 -17.70 13.36
C TYR A 416 -19.31 -17.75 14.63
N SER A 417 -20.45 -18.44 14.54
CA SER A 417 -21.37 -18.62 15.66
C SER A 417 -21.96 -20.02 15.62
N ASP A 418 -21.28 -20.94 16.30
CA ASP A 418 -21.64 -22.35 16.39
C ASP A 418 -22.94 -22.57 17.19
N SER A 419 -23.21 -21.68 18.15
CA SER A 419 -24.43 -21.71 18.96
C SER A 419 -24.95 -20.28 19.24
N PRO A 420 -26.27 -20.12 19.50
CA PRO A 420 -26.82 -18.86 20.00
C PRO A 420 -26.01 -18.36 21.20
N GLY A 421 -25.65 -17.09 21.19
CA GLY A 421 -24.84 -16.48 22.26
C GLY A 421 -23.35 -16.82 22.22
N ARG A 422 -22.81 -17.55 21.23
CA ARG A 422 -21.35 -17.73 21.08
C ARG A 422 -20.84 -17.06 19.81
N LEU A 423 -19.79 -16.27 19.96
CA LEU A 423 -18.99 -15.69 18.88
C LEU A 423 -17.59 -16.30 18.94
N GLN A 424 -17.25 -17.07 17.92
CA GLN A 424 -15.85 -17.41 17.66
C GLN A 424 -15.26 -16.30 16.79
N ILE A 425 -14.26 -15.63 17.34
CA ILE A 425 -13.49 -14.59 16.65
C ILE A 425 -12.21 -15.25 16.15
N GLU A 426 -12.06 -15.28 14.83
CA GLU A 426 -10.89 -15.86 14.17
C GLU A 426 -10.12 -14.75 13.44
N LEU A 427 -8.81 -14.68 13.67
CA LEU A 427 -7.92 -13.75 12.98
C LEU A 427 -6.83 -14.54 12.26
N THR A 428 -6.79 -14.41 10.93
CA THR A 428 -5.80 -15.09 10.09
C THR A 428 -4.71 -14.13 9.59
N GLY A 429 -3.55 -14.66 9.25
CA GLY A 429 -2.51 -13.92 8.53
C GLY A 429 -1.08 -14.45 8.70
N GLU A 430 -0.13 -13.78 8.04
CA GLU A 430 1.22 -14.33 7.83
C GLU A 430 2.13 -14.35 9.07
N ASN A 431 2.09 -13.31 9.91
CA ASN A 431 2.97 -13.21 11.08
C ASN A 431 2.41 -13.93 12.31
N ARG A 432 2.86 -15.17 12.50
CA ARG A 432 2.56 -16.03 13.67
C ARG A 432 2.67 -15.32 15.03
N ARG A 433 3.65 -14.44 15.21
CA ARG A 433 3.94 -13.76 16.49
C ARG A 433 2.98 -12.62 16.81
N GLU A 434 2.30 -12.07 15.81
CA GLU A 434 1.46 -10.87 15.93
C GLU A 434 -0.01 -11.22 16.17
N LEU A 435 -0.50 -12.32 15.58
CA LEU A 435 -1.92 -12.69 15.63
C LEU A 435 -2.47 -12.89 17.05
N ALA A 436 -1.73 -13.57 17.93
CA ALA A 436 -2.21 -13.83 19.29
C ALA A 436 -2.27 -12.56 20.16
N PRO A 437 -1.23 -11.68 20.19
CA PRO A 437 -1.34 -10.36 20.84
C PRO A 437 -2.43 -9.46 20.25
N ILE A 438 -2.57 -9.40 18.92
CA ILE A 438 -3.61 -8.59 18.26
C ILE A 438 -4.99 -9.09 18.66
N LEU A 439 -5.25 -10.41 18.57
CA LEU A 439 -6.54 -10.97 18.95
C LEU A 439 -6.81 -10.85 20.45
N ALA A 440 -5.78 -10.88 21.31
CA ALA A 440 -5.91 -10.60 22.74
C ALA A 440 -6.35 -9.17 23.02
N GLY A 441 -5.61 -8.19 22.48
CA GLY A 441 -5.99 -6.79 22.59
C GLY A 441 -7.37 -6.50 21.99
N LEU A 442 -7.74 -7.18 20.89
CA LEU A 442 -9.03 -7.01 20.23
C LEU A 442 -10.17 -7.55 21.09
N VAL A 443 -10.03 -8.75 21.66
CA VAL A 443 -11.03 -9.34 22.56
C VAL A 443 -11.17 -8.52 23.85
N GLU A 444 -10.07 -8.04 24.44
CA GLU A 444 -10.08 -7.18 25.63
C GLU A 444 -10.71 -5.81 25.35
N ALA A 445 -10.33 -5.17 24.25
CA ALA A 445 -10.90 -3.90 23.81
C ALA A 445 -12.39 -4.02 23.46
N TYR A 446 -12.80 -5.15 22.90
CA TYR A 446 -14.19 -5.45 22.55
C TYR A 446 -15.04 -5.69 23.81
N THR A 447 -14.61 -6.56 24.73
CA THR A 447 -15.35 -6.81 25.99
C THR A 447 -15.41 -5.56 26.87
N GLY A 448 -14.35 -4.75 26.90
CA GLY A 448 -14.35 -3.44 27.57
C GLY A 448 -15.20 -2.35 26.88
N ASN A 449 -15.65 -2.56 25.63
CA ASN A 449 -16.57 -1.66 24.90
C ASN A 449 -18.02 -2.17 24.85
N ALA A 450 -18.30 -3.39 25.33
CA ALA A 450 -19.62 -4.00 25.32
C ALA A 450 -20.79 -3.21 25.97
N PRO A 451 -20.62 -2.20 26.87
CA PRO A 451 -21.75 -1.50 27.47
C PRO A 451 -22.61 -0.61 26.53
N TYR A 452 -22.20 -0.38 25.28
CA TYR A 452 -22.81 0.62 24.38
C TYR A 452 -23.28 0.05 23.04
N SER A 453 -24.10 -1.01 23.05
CA SER A 453 -24.97 -1.28 21.90
C SER A 453 -26.22 -0.38 21.98
N GLU A 454 -26.31 0.63 21.12
CA GLU A 454 -27.43 1.62 21.08
C GLU A 454 -28.82 1.00 20.81
N ALA A 455 -28.90 -0.30 20.51
CA ALA A 455 -30.10 -1.03 20.12
C ALA A 455 -31.04 -1.45 21.27
N GLY A 456 -30.86 -0.94 22.50
CA GLY A 456 -31.81 -1.10 23.60
C GLY A 456 -31.94 -2.50 24.21
N ALA A 457 -31.22 -3.51 23.72
CA ALA A 457 -31.05 -4.77 24.42
C ALA A 457 -30.24 -4.53 25.70
N SER A 458 -30.68 -5.08 26.85
CA SER A 458 -29.91 -5.00 28.09
C SER A 458 -28.49 -5.53 27.86
N PRO A 459 -27.45 -4.89 28.43
CA PRO A 459 -26.07 -5.33 28.28
C PRO A 459 -25.88 -6.67 29.01
N GLY A 460 -26.14 -7.76 28.28
CA GLY A 460 -25.84 -9.11 28.73
C GLY A 460 -24.35 -9.23 29.02
N SER A 461 -23.99 -9.94 30.09
CA SER A 461 -22.59 -10.08 30.43
C SER A 461 -21.84 -10.81 29.31
N VAL A 462 -20.71 -10.23 28.88
CA VAL A 462 -19.86 -10.80 27.83
C VAL A 462 -18.69 -11.51 28.51
N VAL A 463 -18.66 -12.84 28.42
CA VAL A 463 -17.69 -13.69 29.10
C VAL A 463 -16.71 -14.28 28.09
N VAL A 464 -15.41 -14.10 28.30
CA VAL A 464 -14.37 -14.74 27.48
C VAL A 464 -14.22 -16.19 27.92
N VAL A 465 -14.80 -17.12 27.18
CA VAL A 465 -14.77 -18.56 27.46
C VAL A 465 -13.39 -19.14 27.12
N ARG A 466 -12.81 -18.74 25.99
CA ARG A 466 -11.48 -19.18 25.54
C ARG A 466 -10.65 -17.95 25.19
N ARG A 467 -9.57 -17.75 25.96
CA ARG A 467 -8.53 -16.76 25.63
C ARG A 467 -7.94 -17.07 24.25
N PRO A 468 -7.48 -16.05 23.50
CA PRO A 468 -6.86 -16.24 22.20
C PRO A 468 -5.79 -17.32 22.23
N THR A 469 -6.01 -18.38 21.46
CA THR A 469 -5.03 -19.44 21.23
C THR A 469 -4.58 -19.39 19.78
N LEU A 470 -3.28 -19.48 19.58
CA LEU A 470 -2.72 -19.65 18.24
C LEU A 470 -2.81 -21.13 17.87
N ASP A 471 -3.32 -21.43 16.68
CA ASP A 471 -3.28 -22.79 16.14
C ASP A 471 -1.82 -23.24 15.93
N PRO A 472 -1.41 -24.43 16.40
CA PRO A 472 -0.08 -24.97 16.12
C PRO A 472 0.17 -25.23 14.63
N ALA A 473 -0.88 -25.39 13.81
CA ALA A 473 -0.80 -25.62 12.37
C ALA A 473 -1.19 -24.36 11.54
N PRO A 474 -0.55 -24.12 10.38
CA PRO A 474 -1.02 -23.11 9.43
C PRO A 474 -2.30 -23.59 8.73
N VAL A 475 -3.26 -22.69 8.54
CA VAL A 475 -4.62 -23.03 8.04
C VAL A 475 -4.66 -23.20 6.54
N SER A 476 -4.04 -22.29 5.80
CA SER A 476 -3.79 -22.46 4.39
C SER A 476 -2.30 -22.34 4.10
N SER A 477 -1.79 -23.35 3.40
CA SER A 477 -0.46 -23.31 2.85
C SER A 477 -0.59 -23.18 1.34
N ASN A 478 -0.27 -22.00 0.80
CA ASN A 478 -0.16 -21.80 -0.65
C ASN A 478 1.01 -22.59 -1.27
N ARG A 479 1.72 -23.39 -0.46
CA ARG A 479 2.79 -24.33 -0.82
C ARG A 479 2.46 -25.17 -2.05
N LEU A 480 1.27 -25.78 -2.10
CA LEU A 480 0.90 -26.64 -3.22
C LEU A 480 0.75 -25.83 -4.52
N THR A 481 0.06 -24.69 -4.48
CA THR A 481 -0.08 -23.78 -5.62
C THR A 481 1.27 -23.25 -6.10
N VAL A 482 2.14 -22.82 -5.17
CA VAL A 482 3.49 -22.32 -5.48
C VAL A 482 4.38 -23.43 -6.04
N ALA A 483 4.35 -24.64 -5.46
CA ALA A 483 5.11 -25.80 -5.96
C ALA A 483 4.67 -26.21 -7.37
N VAL A 484 3.35 -26.17 -7.67
CA VAL A 484 2.82 -26.44 -9.01
C VAL A 484 3.25 -25.36 -10.01
N MET A 485 3.21 -24.07 -9.65
CA MET A 485 3.68 -22.99 -10.53
C MET A 485 5.19 -23.06 -10.80
N ILE A 486 6.02 -23.27 -9.78
CA ILE A 486 7.48 -23.40 -9.92
C ILE A 486 7.82 -24.64 -10.75
N PHE A 487 7.16 -25.78 -10.48
CA PHE A 487 7.35 -27.00 -11.26
C PHE A 487 6.96 -26.79 -12.73
N GLY A 488 5.80 -26.19 -13.00
CA GLY A 488 5.35 -25.88 -14.35
C GLY A 488 6.32 -24.98 -15.13
N TRP A 489 6.84 -23.92 -14.50
CA TRP A 489 7.87 -23.07 -15.10
C TRP A 489 9.18 -23.82 -15.35
N SER A 490 9.66 -24.60 -14.39
CA SER A 490 10.90 -25.38 -14.54
C SER A 490 10.78 -26.42 -15.66
N LEU A 491 9.61 -27.07 -15.79
CA LEU A 491 9.31 -28.03 -16.85
C LEU A 491 9.31 -27.35 -18.22
N CYS A 492 8.65 -26.19 -18.36
CA CYS A 492 8.67 -25.41 -19.59
C CYS A 492 10.09 -24.99 -20.01
N VAL A 493 10.94 -24.57 -19.06
CA VAL A 493 12.34 -24.23 -19.32
C VAL A 493 13.15 -25.46 -19.76
N VAL A 494 13.01 -26.60 -19.08
CA VAL A 494 13.71 -27.84 -19.46
C VAL A 494 13.27 -28.35 -20.83
N VAL A 495 11.97 -28.33 -21.14
CA VAL A 495 11.45 -28.72 -22.46
C VAL A 495 11.92 -27.75 -23.54
N GLY A 496 11.94 -26.44 -23.28
CA GLY A 496 12.46 -25.41 -24.19
C GLY A 496 13.95 -25.57 -24.49
N LEU A 497 14.76 -25.80 -23.44
CA LEU A 497 16.19 -26.09 -23.58
C LEU A 497 16.44 -27.42 -24.30
N PHE A 498 15.64 -28.45 -24.06
CA PHE A 498 15.73 -29.73 -24.78
C PHE A 498 15.38 -29.58 -26.27
N MET A 499 14.34 -28.80 -26.60
CA MET A 499 13.99 -28.46 -27.99
C MET A 499 15.12 -27.68 -28.69
N LEU A 500 15.71 -26.69 -28.01
CA LEU A 500 16.86 -25.92 -28.53
C LEU A 500 18.10 -26.81 -28.71
N ALA A 501 18.46 -27.61 -27.72
CA ALA A 501 19.60 -28.52 -27.77
C ALA A 501 19.41 -29.59 -28.86
N ARG A 502 18.20 -30.12 -29.04
CA ARG A 502 17.88 -31.02 -30.15
C ARG A 502 18.01 -30.33 -31.51
N ARG A 503 17.54 -29.09 -31.63
CA ARG A 503 17.66 -28.31 -32.88
C ARG A 503 19.12 -28.04 -33.25
N THR A 504 19.98 -27.70 -32.29
CA THR A 504 21.41 -27.49 -32.55
C THR A 504 22.16 -28.80 -32.80
N LEU A 505 21.87 -29.88 -32.06
CA LEU A 505 22.47 -31.20 -32.30
C LEU A 505 22.09 -31.79 -33.66
N VAL A 506 20.84 -31.60 -34.12
CA VAL A 506 20.42 -32.07 -35.45
C VAL A 506 21.17 -31.33 -36.56
N GLY A 507 21.36 -30.01 -36.43
CA GLY A 507 22.20 -29.25 -37.37
C GLY A 507 23.67 -29.71 -37.36
N LEU A 508 24.27 -29.88 -36.18
CA LEU A 508 25.65 -30.37 -36.07
C LEU A 508 25.83 -31.83 -36.53
N GLN A 509 24.75 -32.62 -36.55
CA GLN A 509 24.77 -33.99 -37.07
C GLN A 509 24.53 -34.06 -38.58
N SER A 510 23.75 -33.16 -39.20
CA SER A 510 23.67 -33.11 -40.67
C SER A 510 25.03 -32.83 -41.27
N ASP A 511 25.75 -31.85 -40.71
CA ASP A 511 27.02 -31.39 -41.27
C ASP A 511 28.10 -32.49 -41.15
N ARG A 512 28.20 -33.16 -40.00
CA ARG A 512 29.11 -34.30 -39.82
C ARG A 512 28.77 -35.52 -40.69
N VAL A 513 27.49 -35.81 -40.93
CA VAL A 513 27.11 -36.94 -41.80
C VAL A 513 27.40 -36.63 -43.27
N ILE A 514 27.27 -35.37 -43.69
CA ILE A 514 27.67 -34.92 -45.03
C ILE A 514 29.20 -35.05 -45.19
N ASP A 515 29.98 -34.52 -44.25
CA ASP A 515 31.46 -34.60 -44.29
C ASP A 515 31.96 -36.05 -44.28
N MET A 516 31.43 -36.90 -43.41
CA MET A 516 31.91 -38.29 -43.28
C MET A 516 31.54 -39.16 -44.50
N ASN A 517 30.47 -38.82 -45.23
CA ASN A 517 30.09 -39.52 -46.45
C ASN A 517 30.90 -39.06 -47.68
N LEU A 518 31.42 -37.83 -47.66
CA LEU A 518 32.42 -37.33 -48.63
C LEU A 518 33.77 -38.05 -48.46
N ASP A 519 34.24 -38.24 -47.23
CA ASP A 519 35.56 -38.81 -46.93
C ASP A 519 35.64 -40.32 -47.26
N ILE A 520 34.56 -41.08 -47.05
CA ILE A 520 34.47 -42.51 -47.43
C ILE A 520 34.56 -42.69 -48.95
N ASN A 521 33.96 -41.79 -49.72
CA ASN A 521 33.99 -41.85 -51.18
C ASN A 521 35.42 -41.60 -51.73
N ASP A 522 36.17 -40.67 -51.14
CA ASP A 522 37.56 -40.38 -51.55
C ASP A 522 38.53 -41.53 -51.22
N GLN A 523 38.34 -42.24 -50.09
CA GLN A 523 39.16 -43.42 -49.77
C GLN A 523 38.96 -44.58 -50.76
N THR A 524 37.72 -44.86 -51.18
CA THR A 524 37.45 -45.93 -52.17
C THR A 524 38.04 -45.62 -53.55
N TRP A 525 38.10 -44.34 -53.93
CA TRP A 525 38.78 -43.90 -55.14
C TRP A 525 40.30 -44.16 -55.08
N ARG A 526 40.94 -43.83 -53.95
CA ARG A 526 42.39 -44.01 -53.77
C ARG A 526 42.82 -45.49 -53.79
N GLN A 527 42.06 -46.38 -53.15
CA GLN A 527 42.38 -47.82 -53.15
C GLN A 527 42.33 -48.43 -54.56
N ASN A 528 41.40 -48.00 -55.41
CA ASN A 528 41.33 -48.47 -56.81
C ASN A 528 42.53 -47.99 -57.65
N VAL A 529 43.07 -46.79 -57.38
CA VAL A 529 44.26 -46.28 -58.08
C VAL A 529 45.54 -47.04 -57.68
N ASP A 530 45.71 -47.37 -56.39
CA ASP A 530 46.86 -48.18 -55.93
C ASP A 530 46.83 -49.62 -56.45
N LEU A 531 45.63 -50.20 -56.63
CA LEU A 531 45.47 -51.51 -57.26
C LEU A 531 45.91 -51.51 -58.74
N ILE A 532 45.66 -50.43 -59.47
CA ILE A 532 46.12 -50.27 -60.86
C ILE A 532 47.65 -50.14 -60.93
N ASN A 533 48.26 -49.39 -60.01
CA ASN A 533 49.72 -49.19 -59.99
C ASN A 533 50.53 -50.44 -59.60
N ARG A 534 49.94 -51.44 -58.94
CA ARG A 534 50.63 -52.69 -58.57
C ARG A 534 50.75 -53.73 -59.69
N VAL A 535 50.09 -53.54 -60.84
CA VAL A 535 50.04 -54.54 -61.93
C VAL A 535 51.22 -54.40 -62.92
N ILE A 536 52.03 -53.33 -62.81
CA ILE A 536 53.19 -53.08 -63.68
C ILE A 536 54.49 -53.36 -62.91
N PRO A 537 55.18 -54.48 -63.17
CA PRO A 537 56.46 -54.77 -62.51
C PRO A 537 57.57 -53.89 -63.08
N HIS A 538 58.28 -53.17 -62.22
CA HIS A 538 59.51 -52.45 -62.56
C HIS A 538 60.71 -53.29 -62.12
N GLU A 539 61.51 -53.74 -63.10
CA GLU A 539 62.77 -54.46 -62.92
C GLU A 539 63.92 -53.46 -62.61
N PRO A 540 64.92 -53.82 -61.78
CA PRO A 540 65.86 -52.86 -61.17
C PRO A 540 67.21 -52.71 -61.90
N ASP A 541 68.05 -51.84 -61.34
CA ASP A 541 69.51 -51.66 -61.57
C ASP A 541 69.92 -51.05 -62.95
N ASP A 542 70.88 -50.13 -63.09
CA ASP A 542 72.21 -49.98 -62.46
C ASP A 542 72.69 -48.50 -62.42
N GLU A 543 73.67 -48.19 -61.55
CA GLU A 543 74.49 -46.95 -61.59
C GLU A 543 75.44 -46.91 -62.81
N PRO A 544 75.98 -45.74 -63.22
CA PRO A 544 77.33 -45.41 -62.74
C PRO A 544 77.69 -43.90 -62.60
N LEU A 545 78.44 -43.60 -61.52
CA LEU A 545 79.68 -42.80 -61.43
C LEU A 545 79.86 -41.44 -62.18
N LEU A 546 80.36 -40.46 -61.38
CA LEU A 546 81.35 -39.40 -61.71
C LEU A 546 81.00 -38.30 -62.75
N THR A 547 80.86 -37.05 -62.28
CA THR A 547 81.98 -36.06 -62.31
C THR A 547 81.65 -34.76 -61.55
N GLN A 548 82.66 -34.21 -60.88
CA GLN A 548 82.83 -32.80 -60.44
C GLN A 548 83.65 -32.04 -61.52
N PRO A 549 84.01 -30.75 -61.40
CA PRO A 549 83.41 -29.54 -60.76
C PRO A 549 83.23 -28.46 -61.91
N PRO A 550 83.41 -27.11 -61.81
CA PRO A 550 83.73 -26.25 -60.66
C PRO A 550 83.06 -24.85 -60.56
N ASP A 551 83.36 -24.23 -59.41
CA ASP A 551 83.63 -22.82 -59.11
C ASP A 551 82.66 -21.65 -59.43
N ASP A 552 82.55 -20.81 -58.38
CA ASP A 552 82.83 -19.36 -58.36
C ASP A 552 81.72 -18.33 -58.06
N PHE A 553 82.13 -17.34 -57.24
CA PHE A 553 81.48 -16.11 -56.76
C PHE A 553 80.26 -16.21 -55.81
N ALA A 554 80.08 -15.33 -54.81
CA ALA A 554 80.99 -14.49 -54.01
C ALA A 554 80.17 -13.80 -52.88
N GLU A 555 80.88 -13.23 -51.91
CA GLU A 555 80.50 -12.04 -51.12
C GLU A 555 79.35 -12.10 -50.07
N ASP A 556 79.80 -12.11 -48.80
CA ASP A 556 79.60 -11.01 -47.84
C ASP A 556 78.28 -10.79 -47.07
N ALA A 557 78.35 -11.18 -45.79
CA ALA A 557 78.55 -10.25 -44.65
C ALA A 557 77.44 -10.09 -43.56
N CYS A 558 77.97 -9.88 -42.34
CA CYS A 558 77.39 -9.22 -41.17
C CYS A 558 76.34 -9.92 -40.25
N SER A 559 76.88 -10.55 -39.20
CA SER A 559 76.72 -10.16 -37.78
C SER A 559 75.33 -10.11 -37.09
N ASP A 560 75.03 -11.14 -36.27
CA ASP A 560 75.04 -11.13 -34.78
C ASP A 560 74.77 -9.82 -33.96
N PRO A 561 74.32 -9.90 -32.68
CA PRO A 561 73.29 -10.76 -32.05
C PRO A 561 72.49 -10.03 -30.92
N ILE A 562 72.11 -10.74 -29.84
CA ILE A 562 71.64 -10.30 -28.48
C ILE A 562 70.11 -10.25 -28.22
N ARG A 563 69.61 -11.24 -27.45
CA ARG A 563 68.78 -11.01 -26.24
C ARG A 563 68.76 -12.24 -25.30
N PRO A 564 68.84 -12.10 -23.96
CA PRO A 564 69.10 -13.23 -23.05
C PRO A 564 67.85 -13.84 -22.38
N GLU A 565 68.14 -14.90 -21.62
CA GLU A 565 67.28 -15.77 -20.81
C GLU A 565 66.31 -15.07 -19.83
N SER A 566 65.19 -15.75 -19.49
CA SER A 566 64.94 -16.20 -18.11
C SER A 566 63.67 -17.07 -17.97
N THR A 567 63.82 -18.22 -17.31
CA THR A 567 62.75 -19.07 -16.76
C THR A 567 62.41 -18.60 -15.33
N PRO A 568 61.26 -18.95 -14.69
CA PRO A 568 61.14 -20.28 -14.05
C PRO A 568 59.72 -20.92 -13.91
N ALA A 569 59.73 -22.26 -13.86
CA ALA A 569 58.89 -23.19 -13.06
C ALA A 569 57.35 -23.04 -12.93
N PRO A 570 56.56 -24.07 -13.32
CA PRO A 570 55.17 -24.27 -12.87
C PRO A 570 55.07 -25.11 -11.58
N ALA A 571 54.07 -24.84 -10.74
CA ALA A 571 53.84 -25.55 -9.49
C ALA A 571 52.49 -26.28 -9.42
N LYS A 572 52.56 -27.57 -9.06
CA LYS A 572 51.58 -28.37 -8.29
C LYS A 572 50.12 -28.39 -8.79
N THR A 573 49.81 -29.43 -9.56
CA THR A 573 48.47 -30.03 -9.63
C THR A 573 48.04 -30.57 -8.25
N SER A 574 46.74 -30.49 -7.95
CA SER A 574 46.11 -31.25 -6.86
C SER A 574 44.79 -31.86 -7.33
N THR A 575 44.60 -33.13 -7.00
CA THR A 575 43.42 -33.95 -7.30
C THR A 575 42.68 -34.23 -6.00
N PRO A 576 41.36 -34.48 -6.03
CA PRO A 576 40.82 -35.48 -5.11
C PRO A 576 39.90 -36.53 -5.76
N THR A 577 40.03 -37.73 -5.20
CA THR A 577 39.34 -38.99 -5.47
C THR A 577 37.85 -39.00 -5.05
N PRO A 578 36.97 -39.81 -5.68
CA PRO A 578 35.62 -40.10 -5.19
C PRO A 578 35.41 -41.58 -4.78
N THR A 579 34.83 -41.82 -3.60
CA THR A 579 34.24 -43.11 -3.13
C THR A 579 33.48 -42.90 -1.81
N PRO A 580 32.52 -43.77 -1.40
CA PRO A 580 31.46 -44.45 -2.14
C PRO A 580 30.04 -44.26 -1.52
N SER A 581 29.02 -44.88 -2.11
CA SER A 581 27.61 -44.96 -1.65
C SER A 581 27.42 -45.59 -0.25
N PRO A 582 26.19 -45.51 0.32
CA PRO A 582 25.44 -46.77 0.52
C PRO A 582 23.89 -46.73 0.48
N LYS A 583 23.32 -47.89 0.10
CA LYS A 583 22.10 -48.57 0.61
C LYS A 583 20.68 -47.99 0.45
N LEU A 584 19.96 -48.62 -0.48
CA LEU A 584 18.65 -49.32 -0.31
C LEU A 584 17.95 -49.26 1.06
N THR A 585 16.66 -48.89 1.04
CA THR A 585 15.56 -49.62 1.73
C THR A 585 14.26 -49.41 0.94
N ALA A 586 13.35 -50.39 0.96
CA ALA A 586 12.10 -50.40 0.20
C ALA A 586 10.89 -50.58 1.13
N THR A 587 9.77 -49.92 0.82
CA THR A 587 8.44 -50.30 1.31
C THR A 587 7.34 -49.82 0.36
N GLU A 588 6.53 -50.77 -0.14
CA GLU A 588 5.17 -50.57 -0.70
C GLU A 588 4.17 -50.43 0.48
N PRO A 589 2.94 -49.89 0.31
CA PRO A 589 1.91 -50.56 -0.50
C PRO A 589 0.96 -49.63 -1.30
N ALA A 590 0.08 -50.26 -2.08
CA ALA A 590 -0.95 -49.64 -2.92
C ALA A 590 -2.24 -49.27 -2.17
N GLU A 591 -2.98 -48.29 -2.69
CA GLU A 591 -4.46 -48.32 -2.70
C GLU A 591 -5.05 -47.47 -3.84
N THR A 592 -6.36 -47.58 -4.10
CA THR A 592 -7.01 -47.37 -5.40
C THR A 592 -7.74 -46.03 -5.59
N ASP A 593 -7.63 -45.43 -6.79
CA ASP A 593 -8.49 -44.35 -7.29
C ASP A 593 -9.77 -44.86 -8.00
N PRO A 594 -10.93 -44.19 -7.83
CA PRO A 594 -12.08 -44.26 -8.74
C PRO A 594 -12.04 -43.20 -9.86
N PRO A 595 -12.81 -43.34 -10.96
CA PRO A 595 -12.61 -42.57 -12.19
C PRO A 595 -13.22 -41.15 -12.22
N VAL A 596 -12.56 -40.26 -12.96
CA VAL A 596 -12.72 -38.78 -12.98
C VAL A 596 -13.80 -38.27 -13.98
N GLU A 597 -14.63 -39.15 -14.55
CA GLU A 597 -15.54 -38.77 -15.66
C GLU A 597 -16.81 -37.99 -15.26
N GLN A 598 -16.98 -37.54 -14.00
CA GLN A 598 -18.18 -36.82 -13.55
C GLN A 598 -18.00 -35.31 -13.25
N GLU A 599 -16.77 -34.78 -13.16
CA GLU A 599 -16.56 -33.35 -12.84
C GLU A 599 -16.59 -32.42 -14.06
N ILE A 600 -16.37 -32.93 -15.27
CA ILE A 600 -16.29 -32.09 -16.49
C ILE A 600 -17.67 -31.53 -16.86
N ASP A 601 -18.72 -32.34 -16.80
CA ASP A 601 -20.11 -31.91 -17.11
C ASP A 601 -20.65 -30.91 -16.09
N ALA A 602 -20.19 -30.97 -14.82
CA ALA A 602 -20.58 -30.02 -13.78
C ALA A 602 -19.98 -28.62 -14.00
N LEU A 603 -18.77 -28.53 -14.56
CA LEU A 603 -18.08 -27.26 -14.82
C LEU A 603 -18.61 -26.54 -16.07
N GLU A 604 -19.05 -27.27 -17.10
CA GLU A 604 -19.70 -26.66 -18.27
C GLU A 604 -21.09 -26.05 -17.96
N ALA A 605 -21.79 -26.54 -16.94
CA ALA A 605 -23.06 -25.98 -16.49
C ALA A 605 -22.87 -24.59 -15.84
N LEU A 606 -21.92 -24.48 -14.90
CA LEU A 606 -21.64 -23.24 -14.17
C LEU A 606 -21.10 -22.11 -15.07
N LEU A 607 -20.34 -22.45 -16.12
CA LEU A 607 -19.81 -21.49 -17.10
C LEU A 607 -20.87 -20.89 -18.03
N ARG A 608 -22.02 -21.57 -18.24
CA ARG A 608 -23.15 -21.00 -19.01
C ARG A 608 -24.02 -20.07 -18.17
N GLU A 609 -24.07 -20.26 -16.85
CA GLU A 609 -24.91 -19.44 -15.96
C GLU A 609 -24.27 -18.06 -15.65
N SER A 610 -22.95 -17.97 -15.55
CA SER A 610 -22.26 -16.69 -15.33
C SER A 610 -22.36 -15.73 -16.53
N ALA A 611 -22.25 -16.25 -17.76
CA ALA A 611 -22.30 -15.45 -18.99
C ALA A 611 -23.64 -14.75 -19.24
N ALA A 612 -24.73 -15.21 -18.63
CA ALA A 612 -26.07 -14.63 -18.80
C ALA A 612 -26.33 -13.40 -17.90
N LYS A 613 -25.47 -13.14 -16.88
CA LYS A 613 -25.78 -12.18 -15.80
C LYS A 613 -25.16 -10.78 -15.98
N ASP A 614 -24.09 -10.66 -16.77
CA ASP A 614 -23.35 -9.40 -16.95
C ASP A 614 -23.89 -8.47 -18.06
N SER A 615 -24.99 -8.84 -18.74
CA SER A 615 -25.54 -8.04 -19.86
C SER A 615 -26.70 -7.09 -19.47
N SER A 616 -27.03 -6.99 -18.16
CA SER A 616 -28.27 -6.35 -17.69
C SER A 616 -28.09 -5.33 -16.55
N GLU A 617 -27.05 -4.49 -16.59
CA GLU A 617 -27.08 -3.22 -15.80
C GLU A 617 -26.12 -2.16 -16.36
N ALA A 618 -26.66 -1.21 -17.14
CA ALA A 618 -25.95 -0.04 -17.63
C ALA A 618 -26.76 1.24 -17.31
N PRO A 619 -26.39 2.02 -16.27
CA PRO A 619 -27.09 3.26 -15.95
C PRO A 619 -26.68 4.39 -16.91
N ALA A 620 -27.67 5.03 -17.54
CA ALA A 620 -27.46 6.16 -18.43
C ALA A 620 -27.07 7.43 -17.65
N VAL A 621 -25.77 7.71 -17.56
CA VAL A 621 -25.25 8.98 -17.01
C VAL A 621 -25.25 10.04 -18.11
N LYS A 622 -26.07 11.08 -17.93
CA LYS A 622 -26.08 12.26 -18.82
C LYS A 622 -24.79 13.04 -18.65
N ALA A 623 -24.10 13.32 -19.76
CA ALA A 623 -22.94 14.20 -19.78
C ALA A 623 -23.38 15.67 -19.66
N ASN A 624 -23.05 16.30 -18.53
CA ASN A 624 -22.83 17.74 -18.48
C ASN A 624 -21.32 17.96 -18.63
N HIS A 625 -20.92 18.57 -19.75
CA HIS A 625 -19.54 18.91 -20.05
C HIS A 625 -19.33 20.38 -19.66
N GLU A 626 -18.88 20.62 -18.44
CA GLU A 626 -18.35 21.93 -18.04
C GLU A 626 -16.85 21.92 -18.25
N GLU A 627 -16.35 22.85 -19.07
CA GLU A 627 -14.92 23.00 -19.36
C GLU A 627 -14.16 23.50 -18.12
N PRO A 628 -12.92 23.04 -17.89
CA PRO A 628 -12.11 23.54 -16.79
C PRO A 628 -11.66 24.98 -17.05
N VAL A 629 -12.24 25.94 -16.33
CA VAL A 629 -11.78 27.33 -16.33
C VAL A 629 -10.42 27.43 -15.66
N ASP A 630 -9.46 27.99 -16.38
CA ASP A 630 -8.06 28.11 -15.96
C ASP A 630 -7.95 29.13 -14.78
N PRO A 631 -7.41 28.76 -13.60
CA PRO A 631 -7.43 29.62 -12.40
C PRO A 631 -6.60 30.91 -12.52
N ILE A 632 -5.87 31.11 -13.62
CA ILE A 632 -5.11 32.33 -13.91
C ILE A 632 -6.05 33.48 -14.36
N ASP A 633 -7.15 33.17 -15.05
CA ASP A 633 -8.08 34.19 -15.57
C ASP A 633 -8.95 34.81 -14.46
N GLU A 634 -9.23 34.06 -13.39
CA GLU A 634 -10.02 34.55 -12.25
C GLU A 634 -9.23 35.57 -11.40
N LEU A 635 -7.90 35.44 -11.33
CA LEU A 635 -7.02 36.39 -10.66
C LEU A 635 -6.95 37.74 -11.41
N PHE A 636 -6.96 37.73 -12.74
CA PHE A 636 -6.97 38.98 -13.53
C PHE A 636 -8.30 39.74 -13.47
N ARG A 637 -9.45 39.06 -13.32
CA ARG A 637 -10.73 39.75 -13.10
C ARG A 637 -10.84 40.40 -11.72
N ARG A 638 -10.21 39.83 -10.69
CA ARG A 638 -10.22 40.41 -9.33
C ARG A 638 -9.28 41.59 -9.11
N SER A 639 -8.36 41.88 -10.04
CA SER A 639 -7.50 43.07 -9.97
C SER A 639 -8.01 44.28 -10.77
N ALA A 640 -9.21 44.18 -11.35
CA ALA A 640 -9.80 45.21 -12.24
C ALA A 640 -11.17 45.73 -11.74
N ALA A 641 -11.51 45.46 -10.48
CA ALA A 641 -12.67 45.98 -9.75
C ALA A 641 -12.23 46.42 -8.35
#